data_AF-A0A062VGX2-F1
#
_entry.id   AF-A0A062VGX2-F1
#
_cell.length_a   1.000
_cell.length_b   1.000
_cell.length_c   1.000
_cell.angle_alpha   90.00
_cell.angle_beta   90.00
_cell.angle_gamma   90.00
#
_symmetry.space_group_name_H-M   'P 1'
#
loop_
_entity.id
_entity.type
_entity.pdbx_description
1 polymer ?
#
loop_
_entity_poly.entity_id
_entity_poly.type
_entity_poly.pdbx_seq_one_letter_code
_entity_poly.pdbx_strand_id
1 'polypeptide(L)'
;MQRGFLFDAKAEKTYVHRRKGVIHPASIADVAAQRFFYSRLSSDGSKTLDDKITDYENRLGGLLISLRSVDIDGAVDPALAAEVIAHLTPRSANMRRMFGSGMQQLMTAAAEAFSDEDTVVQMLGLSEPGPNAVWNEHISRMFDKEPQLKTMLDLLQLPDDLLERLIFMAAKEHFLGRYGAKSLGIMEAFTSVLDGLDDIVRDGHNKALGNGLVAMARKESLEALEWRIRAAPPEGAILPDCVAIGADDEGGTFFPYMMTNTASVSAVVMPITSTKLLVGVRVGHAAPVLSDFNKDASACSDELFITASSASVFAEISANLGERWSAEIDAVVQGALKDILPNKKSARELSGEPPPLSPLSYQLSFTGLGTDEEITPLSEKTQRLVGQIRPLFDLDRLDGITFAADHEAALTELERGFDVNVTPEGMPEDIAQGVSTAVVLRDGVLKVRIVMHAAYGQALVANDVQDAEVALHFLVAGLAQACTLNRIEKALPEFLMTPVMMSDHDGVLHCAVRKAIRAYRYARDSTEFGADDVVEEEFSKYLISTFDSATTALKQAKEAHAQSENFPVLFEAAHGMASNMLISAARLIGHRHGMGQLGFPGAETEVGAVMASRQLTNWIEVFSKDLQRFWQKDQWTRKDFYALNIHAERVLWANGIVLWREPNGQGTMIMAAPHNAASLQLQP
;
A
#
# COMPACT_ATOMS: atom_id res chain seq x y z
N MET A 1 29.80 -29.14 -29.07
CA MET A 1 29.84 -27.66 -29.08
C MET A 1 30.14 -27.10 -30.49
N GLN A 2 29.56 -25.96 -30.88
CA GLN A 2 29.68 -25.37 -32.23
C GLN A 2 31.12 -24.88 -32.50
N ARG A 3 31.94 -25.69 -33.18
CA ARG A 3 33.37 -25.45 -33.49
C ARG A 3 33.60 -24.35 -34.55
N GLY A 4 32.95 -23.18 -34.45
CA GLY A 4 32.63 -22.34 -35.61
C GLY A 4 33.51 -21.13 -35.93
N PHE A 5 34.23 -20.56 -34.96
CA PHE A 5 34.82 -19.23 -35.11
C PHE A 5 36.27 -19.23 -34.61
N LEU A 6 37.12 -20.05 -35.24
CA LEU A 6 38.51 -20.23 -34.85
C LEU A 6 39.41 -19.29 -35.66
N PHE A 7 40.32 -18.58 -34.98
CA PHE A 7 41.44 -17.91 -35.64
C PHE A 7 42.65 -18.85 -35.78
N ASP A 8 42.73 -19.88 -34.93
CA ASP A 8 43.72 -20.96 -35.03
C ASP A 8 43.00 -22.32 -34.96
N ALA A 9 42.88 -22.98 -36.11
CA ALA A 9 42.24 -24.28 -36.23
C ALA A 9 43.04 -25.43 -35.61
N LYS A 10 44.36 -25.28 -35.42
CA LYS A 10 45.23 -26.31 -34.83
C LYS A 10 45.27 -26.20 -33.30
N ALA A 11 45.25 -24.97 -32.77
CA ALA A 11 45.23 -24.72 -31.33
C ALA A 11 43.81 -24.54 -30.75
N GLU A 12 42.78 -24.65 -31.59
CA GLU A 12 41.36 -24.46 -31.25
C GLU A 12 41.09 -23.15 -30.47
N LYS A 13 41.65 -22.03 -30.96
CA LYS A 13 41.52 -20.71 -30.31
C LYS A 13 40.57 -19.75 -31.02
N THR A 14 39.91 -18.92 -30.21
CA THR A 14 38.97 -17.89 -30.65
C THR A 14 39.17 -16.57 -29.87
N TYR A 15 38.62 -15.46 -30.36
CA TYR A 15 38.60 -14.18 -29.63
C TYR A 15 37.28 -14.01 -28.89
N VAL A 16 37.37 -13.76 -27.58
CA VAL A 16 36.22 -13.48 -26.71
C VAL A 16 36.13 -12.00 -26.44
N HIS A 17 34.94 -11.45 -26.65
CA HIS A 17 34.60 -10.06 -26.35
C HIS A 17 33.65 -10.05 -25.15
N ARG A 18 33.90 -9.17 -24.19
CA ARG A 18 33.06 -8.97 -23.00
C ARG A 18 32.73 -7.48 -22.84
N ARG A 19 31.62 -7.18 -22.18
CA ARG A 19 31.17 -5.80 -21.96
C ARG A 19 32.27 -4.97 -21.28
N LYS A 20 32.78 -3.95 -21.98
CA LYS A 20 33.86 -3.05 -21.49
C LYS A 20 35.16 -3.78 -21.06
N GLY A 21 35.37 -5.02 -21.50
CA GLY A 21 36.53 -5.84 -21.15
C GLY A 21 37.62 -5.87 -22.23
N VAL A 22 38.82 -6.36 -21.87
CA VAL A 22 39.91 -6.56 -22.83
C VAL A 22 39.65 -7.80 -23.68
N ILE A 23 39.72 -7.65 -25.00
CA ILE A 23 39.64 -8.75 -25.97
C ILE A 23 40.79 -9.72 -25.69
N HIS A 24 40.47 -11.00 -25.48
CA HIS A 24 41.49 -12.00 -25.22
C HIS A 24 41.29 -13.27 -26.06
N PRO A 25 42.39 -13.90 -26.53
CA PRO A 25 42.33 -15.21 -27.14
C PRO A 25 42.07 -16.27 -26.07
N ALA A 26 41.11 -17.17 -26.32
CA ALA A 26 40.77 -18.27 -25.42
C ALA A 26 40.61 -19.59 -26.18
N SER A 27 40.88 -20.71 -25.52
CA SER A 27 40.58 -22.05 -26.03
C SER A 27 39.08 -22.26 -26.03
N ILE A 28 38.51 -22.87 -27.08
CA ILE A 28 37.07 -23.18 -27.11
C ILE A 28 36.61 -24.07 -25.94
N ALA A 29 37.53 -24.83 -25.33
CA ALA A 29 37.25 -25.62 -24.13
C ALA A 29 37.00 -24.75 -22.88
N ASP A 30 37.52 -23.52 -22.85
CA ASP A 30 37.46 -22.63 -21.68
C ASP A 30 36.40 -21.52 -21.82
N VAL A 31 35.85 -21.32 -23.02
CA VAL A 31 34.90 -20.23 -23.32
C VAL A 31 33.45 -20.61 -23.01
N ALA A 32 33.09 -21.90 -23.11
CA ALA A 32 31.71 -22.35 -22.94
C ALA A 32 31.56 -23.67 -22.14
N ALA A 33 32.64 -24.28 -21.64
CA ALA A 33 32.56 -25.51 -20.85
C ALA A 33 32.83 -25.26 -19.36
N GLN A 34 31.79 -25.38 -18.54
CA GLN A 34 31.92 -25.70 -17.12
C GLN A 34 31.91 -27.24 -17.01
N ARG A 35 32.94 -27.84 -16.39
CA ARG A 35 33.01 -29.32 -16.19
C ARG A 35 31.92 -29.77 -15.20
N PHE A 36 31.17 -30.83 -15.53
CA PHE A 36 30.03 -31.40 -14.76
C PHE A 36 28.80 -30.49 -14.66
N PHE A 37 28.20 -30.19 -15.81
CA PHE A 37 27.26 -29.07 -15.96
C PHE A 37 25.81 -29.39 -15.59
N TYR A 38 25.30 -30.58 -15.93
CA TYR A 38 23.89 -30.93 -15.72
C TYR A 38 23.69 -32.04 -14.66
N SER A 39 24.72 -32.81 -14.34
CA SER A 39 24.65 -33.86 -13.29
C SER A 39 26.03 -34.30 -12.78
N ARG A 40 26.10 -34.77 -11.53
CA ARG A 40 27.28 -35.51 -11.04
C ARG A 40 27.32 -36.90 -11.69
N LEU A 41 28.52 -37.46 -11.84
CA LEU A 41 28.72 -38.83 -12.31
C LEU A 41 27.86 -39.80 -11.49
N SER A 42 27.08 -40.63 -12.16
CA SER A 42 26.27 -41.62 -11.47
C SER A 42 27.16 -42.60 -10.72
N SER A 43 26.87 -42.82 -9.43
CA SER A 43 27.55 -43.80 -8.59
C SER A 43 27.16 -45.25 -8.93
N ASP A 44 26.09 -45.46 -9.69
CA ASP A 44 25.53 -46.79 -10.01
C ASP A 44 25.59 -47.16 -11.50
N GLY A 45 26.14 -46.29 -12.35
CA GLY A 45 26.28 -46.52 -13.80
C GLY A 45 25.01 -46.26 -14.62
N SER A 46 23.93 -45.73 -14.02
CA SER A 46 22.76 -45.25 -14.76
C SER A 46 23.09 -44.03 -15.62
N LYS A 47 22.50 -43.96 -16.84
CA LYS A 47 22.68 -42.82 -17.75
C LYS A 47 22.15 -41.53 -17.12
N THR A 48 23.08 -40.62 -16.86
CA THR A 48 22.82 -39.27 -16.34
C THR A 48 22.28 -38.34 -17.42
N LEU A 49 21.87 -37.13 -17.03
CA LEU A 49 21.47 -36.09 -17.97
C LEU A 49 22.67 -35.65 -18.84
N ASP A 50 23.88 -35.58 -18.27
CA ASP A 50 25.13 -35.34 -18.99
C ASP A 50 25.40 -36.42 -20.05
N ASP A 51 25.12 -37.71 -19.76
CA ASP A 51 25.30 -38.80 -20.73
C ASP A 51 24.34 -38.68 -21.92
N LYS A 52 23.06 -38.39 -21.65
CA LYS A 52 22.05 -38.17 -22.69
C LYS A 52 22.37 -36.93 -23.55
N ILE A 53 22.92 -35.89 -22.94
CA ILE A 53 23.33 -34.66 -23.63
C ILE A 53 24.58 -34.94 -24.49
N THR A 54 25.57 -35.67 -23.97
CA THR A 54 26.80 -36.05 -24.69
C THR A 54 26.51 -36.93 -25.92
N ASP A 55 25.64 -37.93 -25.77
CA ASP A 55 25.20 -38.78 -26.89
C ASP A 55 24.55 -37.95 -28.02
N TYR A 56 23.74 -36.96 -27.63
CA TYR A 56 23.07 -36.07 -28.57
C TYR A 56 24.02 -35.02 -29.19
N GLU A 57 25.05 -34.57 -28.48
CA GLU A 57 26.05 -33.64 -29.00
C GLU A 57 26.84 -34.18 -30.20
N ASN A 58 27.08 -35.50 -30.23
CA ASN A 58 27.71 -36.16 -31.38
C ASN A 58 26.81 -36.08 -32.63
N ARG A 59 25.50 -36.27 -32.46
CA ARG A 59 24.50 -36.12 -33.54
C ARG A 59 24.44 -34.67 -34.03
N LEU A 60 24.38 -33.71 -33.11
CA LEU A 60 24.32 -32.28 -33.43
C LEU A 60 25.59 -31.80 -34.16
N GLY A 61 26.76 -32.36 -33.82
CA GLY A 61 28.01 -32.13 -34.54
C GLY A 61 27.92 -32.53 -36.01
N GLY A 62 27.31 -33.68 -36.32
CA GLY A 62 27.06 -34.13 -37.69
C GLY A 62 26.11 -33.22 -38.48
N LEU A 63 25.03 -32.74 -37.83
CA LEU A 63 24.09 -31.79 -38.46
C LEU A 63 24.77 -30.45 -38.78
N LEU A 64 25.59 -29.92 -37.86
CA LEU A 64 26.34 -28.69 -38.08
C LEU A 64 27.37 -28.82 -39.21
N ILE A 65 28.04 -29.98 -39.35
CA ILE A 65 28.94 -30.23 -40.49
C ILE A 65 28.15 -30.17 -41.81
N SER A 66 26.97 -30.79 -41.83
CA SER A 66 26.09 -30.81 -43.02
C SER A 66 25.64 -29.39 -43.41
N LEU A 67 25.26 -28.55 -42.44
CA LEU A 67 24.94 -27.14 -42.68
C LEU A 67 26.13 -26.36 -43.25
N ARG A 68 27.34 -26.59 -42.73
CA ARG A 68 28.55 -25.87 -43.15
C ARG A 68 28.96 -26.19 -44.59
N SER A 69 28.66 -27.40 -45.07
CA SER A 69 28.95 -27.82 -46.44
C SER A 69 28.01 -27.23 -47.49
N VAL A 70 26.87 -26.64 -47.10
CA VAL A 70 25.96 -25.98 -48.05
C VAL A 70 26.58 -24.67 -48.55
N ASP A 71 26.57 -24.47 -49.87
CA ASP A 71 27.10 -23.25 -50.50
C ASP A 71 26.24 -22.02 -50.19
N ILE A 72 26.83 -20.83 -50.35
CA ILE A 72 26.10 -19.57 -50.21
C ILE A 72 24.92 -19.56 -51.20
N ASP A 73 23.77 -19.10 -50.71
CA ASP A 73 22.45 -19.13 -51.37
C ASP A 73 21.83 -20.51 -51.58
N GLY A 74 22.51 -21.56 -51.13
CA GLY A 74 21.96 -22.93 -51.08
C GLY A 74 20.78 -23.05 -50.13
N ALA A 75 19.77 -23.81 -50.55
CA ALA A 75 18.62 -24.15 -49.72
C ALA A 75 19.01 -25.19 -48.65
N VAL A 76 18.37 -25.10 -47.49
CA VAL A 76 18.58 -26.00 -46.35
C VAL A 76 17.26 -26.67 -46.01
N ASP A 77 17.31 -27.96 -45.66
CA ASP A 77 16.14 -28.69 -45.16
C ASP A 77 15.59 -28.05 -43.87
N PRO A 78 14.32 -27.60 -43.85
CA PRO A 78 13.71 -27.00 -42.67
C PRO A 78 13.75 -27.88 -41.43
N ALA A 79 13.61 -29.20 -41.56
CA ALA A 79 13.69 -30.12 -40.42
C ALA A 79 15.09 -30.11 -39.79
N LEU A 80 16.12 -30.00 -40.62
CA LEU A 80 17.51 -29.97 -40.18
C LEU A 80 17.86 -28.64 -39.51
N ALA A 81 17.44 -27.51 -40.08
CA ALA A 81 17.63 -26.19 -39.49
C ALA A 81 16.88 -26.04 -38.16
N ALA A 82 15.62 -26.50 -38.13
CA ALA A 82 14.80 -26.50 -36.92
C ALA A 82 15.42 -27.35 -35.82
N GLU A 83 15.87 -28.58 -36.12
CA GLU A 83 16.53 -29.42 -35.13
C GLU A 83 17.77 -28.73 -34.52
N VAL A 84 18.64 -28.14 -35.35
CA VAL A 84 19.86 -27.48 -34.85
C VAL A 84 19.55 -26.28 -33.95
N ILE A 85 18.69 -25.37 -34.40
CA ILE A 85 18.38 -24.13 -33.65
C ILE A 85 17.62 -24.44 -32.37
N ALA A 86 16.62 -25.32 -32.47
CA ALA A 86 15.77 -25.69 -31.36
C ALA A 86 16.59 -26.36 -30.24
N HIS A 87 17.63 -27.13 -30.58
CA HIS A 87 18.45 -27.79 -29.57
C HIS A 87 19.56 -26.91 -28.97
N LEU A 88 20.09 -25.93 -29.71
CA LEU A 88 21.17 -25.07 -29.22
C LEU A 88 20.68 -23.87 -28.39
N THR A 89 19.54 -23.28 -28.76
CA THR A 89 19.06 -22.04 -28.14
C THR A 89 18.63 -22.18 -26.67
N PRO A 90 17.96 -23.27 -26.22
CA PRO A 90 17.62 -23.45 -24.81
C PRO A 90 18.82 -23.80 -23.93
N ARG A 91 19.97 -24.15 -24.52
CA ARG A 91 21.17 -24.57 -23.77
C ARG A 91 22.16 -23.43 -23.53
N SER A 92 21.79 -22.20 -23.91
CA SER A 92 22.63 -21.03 -23.72
C SER A 92 22.72 -20.64 -22.24
N ALA A 93 23.92 -20.29 -21.77
CA ALA A 93 24.13 -19.74 -20.44
C ALA A 93 23.33 -18.43 -20.24
N ASN A 94 23.14 -17.68 -21.34
CA ASN A 94 22.31 -16.49 -21.44
C ASN A 94 20.87 -16.75 -20.90
N MET A 95 20.21 -17.83 -21.31
CA MET A 95 18.83 -18.11 -20.87
C MET A 95 18.69 -18.32 -19.36
N ARG A 96 19.65 -18.98 -18.70
CA ARG A 96 19.60 -19.17 -17.24
C ARG A 96 19.76 -17.84 -16.50
N ARG A 97 20.68 -16.99 -16.95
CA ARG A 97 20.90 -15.68 -16.31
C ARG A 97 19.73 -14.75 -16.51
N MET A 98 19.09 -14.77 -17.69
CA MET A 98 17.84 -14.04 -17.91
C MET A 98 16.77 -14.42 -16.88
N PHE A 99 16.53 -15.72 -16.68
CA PHE A 99 15.59 -16.17 -15.64
C PHE A 99 16.02 -15.79 -14.23
N GLY A 100 17.32 -15.90 -13.92
CA GLY A 100 17.85 -15.51 -12.61
C GLY A 100 17.67 -14.01 -12.33
N SER A 101 18.04 -13.15 -13.28
CA SER A 101 17.91 -11.70 -13.17
C SER A 101 16.44 -11.27 -13.06
N GLY A 102 15.54 -11.83 -13.88
CA GLY A 102 14.10 -11.53 -13.80
C GLY A 102 13.49 -11.96 -12.46
N MET A 103 13.85 -13.15 -11.96
CA MET A 103 13.40 -13.62 -10.64
C MET A 103 13.95 -12.74 -9.51
N GLN A 104 15.23 -12.35 -9.58
CA GLN A 104 15.85 -11.47 -8.58
C GLN A 104 15.16 -10.11 -8.53
N GLN A 105 14.86 -9.50 -9.69
CA GLN A 105 14.14 -8.23 -9.76
C GLN A 105 12.72 -8.35 -9.19
N LEU A 106 11.97 -9.40 -9.55
CA LEU A 106 10.64 -9.66 -8.98
C LEU A 106 10.67 -9.83 -7.46
N MET A 107 11.63 -10.60 -6.96
CA MET A 107 11.78 -10.84 -5.52
C MET A 107 12.19 -9.57 -4.76
N THR A 108 13.05 -8.75 -5.35
CA THR A 108 13.44 -7.45 -4.76
C THR A 108 12.23 -6.51 -4.70
N ALA A 109 11.48 -6.37 -5.79
CA ALA A 109 10.29 -5.54 -5.83
C ALA A 109 9.17 -6.05 -4.90
N ALA A 110 9.01 -7.38 -4.79
CA ALA A 110 8.10 -7.98 -3.82
C ALA A 110 8.54 -7.66 -2.38
N ALA A 111 9.84 -7.83 -2.07
CA ALA A 111 10.39 -7.52 -0.75
C ALA A 111 10.18 -6.03 -0.39
N GLU A 112 10.39 -5.11 -1.34
CA GLU A 112 10.11 -3.68 -1.17
C GLU A 112 8.61 -3.43 -0.90
N ALA A 113 7.73 -4.05 -1.67
CA ALA A 113 6.28 -3.92 -1.48
C ALA A 113 5.80 -4.43 -0.11
N PHE A 114 6.32 -5.58 0.33
CA PHE A 114 6.01 -6.17 1.64
C PHE A 114 6.76 -5.51 2.80
N SER A 115 7.68 -4.59 2.51
CA SER A 115 8.31 -3.71 3.51
C SER A 115 7.51 -2.43 3.75
N ASP A 116 6.64 -2.05 2.82
CA ASP A 116 5.84 -0.82 2.89
C ASP A 116 4.46 -1.10 3.53
N GLU A 117 4.25 -0.57 4.73
CA GLU A 117 3.03 -0.80 5.51
C GLU A 117 1.76 -0.44 4.75
N ASP A 118 1.73 0.76 4.16
CA ASP A 118 0.56 1.24 3.42
C ASP A 118 0.25 0.33 2.22
N THR A 119 1.27 -0.18 1.54
CA THR A 119 1.09 -1.11 0.42
C THR A 119 0.48 -2.43 0.90
N VAL A 120 1.00 -3.03 1.97
CA VAL A 120 0.45 -4.29 2.52
C VAL A 120 -0.98 -4.11 3.02
N VAL A 121 -1.24 -3.02 3.74
CA VAL A 121 -2.59 -2.68 4.23
C VAL A 121 -3.56 -2.50 3.07
N GLN A 122 -3.14 -1.86 1.99
CA GLN A 122 -3.97 -1.69 0.80
C GLN A 122 -4.21 -3.02 0.07
N MET A 123 -3.18 -3.87 -0.07
CA MET A 123 -3.32 -5.20 -0.67
C MET A 123 -4.32 -6.08 0.07
N LEU A 124 -4.32 -6.01 1.41
CA LEU A 124 -5.23 -6.78 2.25
C LEU A 124 -6.65 -6.18 2.30
N GLY A 125 -6.88 -5.01 1.70
CA GLY A 125 -8.15 -4.29 1.83
C GLY A 125 -8.38 -3.73 3.23
N LEU A 126 -7.33 -3.43 3.99
CA LEU A 126 -7.39 -2.88 5.36
C LEU A 126 -7.23 -1.35 5.39
N SER A 127 -7.19 -0.69 4.22
CA SER A 127 -6.97 0.76 4.12
C SER A 127 -8.16 1.60 4.55
N GLU A 128 -9.37 1.12 4.26
CA GLU A 128 -10.63 1.78 4.66
C GLU A 128 -10.97 1.48 6.13
N PRO A 129 -11.75 2.34 6.81
CA PRO A 129 -12.14 2.10 8.20
C PRO A 129 -12.87 0.78 8.44
N GLY A 130 -13.69 0.31 7.50
CA GLY A 130 -14.47 -0.93 7.61
C GLY A 130 -14.30 -1.91 6.44
N PRO A 131 -14.96 -3.08 6.50
CA PRO A 131 -14.92 -4.09 5.46
C PRO A 131 -15.26 -3.53 4.06
N ASN A 132 -14.59 -4.05 3.04
CA ASN A 132 -14.74 -3.62 1.65
C ASN A 132 -14.56 -4.79 0.69
N ALA A 133 -14.83 -4.57 -0.60
CA ALA A 133 -14.82 -5.63 -1.61
C ALA A 133 -13.52 -6.45 -1.65
N VAL A 134 -12.35 -5.80 -1.49
CA VAL A 134 -11.04 -6.46 -1.50
C VAL A 134 -10.91 -7.40 -0.29
N TRP A 135 -11.22 -6.89 0.91
CA TRP A 135 -11.23 -7.70 2.13
C TRP A 135 -12.20 -8.89 2.02
N ASN A 136 -13.41 -8.65 1.52
CA ASN A 136 -14.46 -9.66 1.45
C ASN A 136 -14.08 -10.80 0.50
N GLU A 137 -13.40 -10.48 -0.60
CA GLU A 137 -12.83 -11.47 -1.51
C GLU A 137 -11.74 -12.30 -0.83
N HIS A 138 -10.83 -11.67 -0.07
CA HIS A 138 -9.78 -12.39 0.65
C HIS A 138 -10.32 -13.31 1.74
N ILE A 139 -11.27 -12.84 2.56
CA ILE A 139 -11.90 -13.65 3.60
C ILE A 139 -12.70 -14.81 3.02
N SER A 140 -13.44 -14.58 1.93
CA SER A 140 -14.19 -15.66 1.26
C SER A 140 -13.25 -16.76 0.78
N ARG A 141 -12.15 -16.39 0.08
CA ARG A 141 -11.13 -17.34 -0.37
C ARG A 141 -10.45 -18.07 0.79
N MET A 142 -10.27 -17.42 1.94
CA MET A 142 -9.70 -18.03 3.14
C MET A 142 -10.65 -19.09 3.71
N PHE A 143 -11.94 -18.79 3.83
CA PHE A 143 -12.93 -19.76 4.31
C PHE A 143 -13.13 -20.94 3.34
N ASP A 144 -13.01 -20.71 2.04
CA ASP A 144 -13.03 -21.80 1.05
C ASP A 144 -11.85 -22.75 1.20
N LYS A 145 -10.67 -22.22 1.56
CA LYS A 145 -9.46 -23.02 1.80
C LYS A 145 -9.46 -23.71 3.17
N GLU A 146 -10.03 -23.06 4.18
CA GLU A 146 -10.03 -23.51 5.58
C GLU A 146 -11.46 -23.62 6.14
N PRO A 147 -12.28 -24.59 5.67
CA PRO A 147 -13.69 -24.70 6.06
C PRO A 147 -13.91 -25.01 7.55
N GLN A 148 -12.89 -25.56 8.22
CA GLN A 148 -12.91 -25.80 9.67
C GLN A 148 -12.99 -24.50 10.46
N LEU A 149 -12.29 -23.45 10.00
CA LEU A 149 -12.32 -22.13 10.64
C LEU A 149 -13.73 -21.54 10.59
N LYS A 150 -14.39 -21.60 9.43
CA LYS A 150 -15.78 -21.16 9.28
C LYS A 150 -16.70 -21.91 10.25
N THR A 151 -16.57 -23.23 10.34
CA THR A 151 -17.36 -24.05 11.25
C THR A 151 -17.15 -23.66 12.72
N MET A 152 -15.91 -23.35 13.13
CA MET A 152 -15.63 -22.87 14.48
C MET A 152 -16.26 -21.52 14.79
N LEU A 153 -16.27 -20.60 13.81
CA LEU A 153 -16.87 -19.28 13.98
C LEU A 153 -18.40 -19.36 14.03
N ASP A 154 -19.01 -20.25 13.25
CA ASP A 154 -20.47 -20.49 13.26
C ASP A 154 -20.96 -20.95 14.67
N LEU A 155 -20.10 -21.59 15.47
CA LEU A 155 -20.42 -21.98 16.85
C LEU A 155 -20.64 -20.78 17.79
N LEU A 156 -20.13 -19.59 17.45
CA LEU A 156 -20.33 -18.38 18.24
C LEU A 156 -21.76 -17.86 18.15
N GLN A 157 -22.56 -18.34 17.18
CA GLN A 157 -23.96 -17.93 16.95
C GLN A 157 -24.14 -16.41 16.85
N LEU A 158 -23.12 -15.71 16.35
CA LEU A 158 -23.16 -14.30 16.04
C LEU A 158 -23.66 -14.10 14.60
N PRO A 159 -24.34 -12.98 14.30
CA PRO A 159 -24.63 -12.59 12.92
C PRO A 159 -23.37 -12.48 12.07
N ASP A 160 -23.47 -12.91 10.80
CA ASP A 160 -22.36 -12.88 9.84
C ASP A 160 -21.75 -11.48 9.67
N ASP A 161 -22.60 -10.44 9.62
CA ASP A 161 -22.15 -9.05 9.44
C ASP A 161 -21.32 -8.54 10.63
N LEU A 162 -21.68 -8.93 11.85
CA LEU A 162 -20.93 -8.61 13.06
C LEU A 162 -19.61 -9.38 13.09
N LEU A 163 -19.64 -10.67 12.76
CA LEU A 163 -18.46 -11.53 12.71
C LEU A 163 -17.43 -10.98 11.72
N GLU A 164 -17.88 -10.55 10.54
CA GLU A 164 -17.03 -9.92 9.52
C GLU A 164 -16.33 -8.66 10.06
N ARG A 165 -17.06 -7.78 10.76
CA ARG A 165 -16.48 -6.57 11.38
C ARG A 165 -15.48 -6.88 12.50
N LEU A 166 -15.76 -7.91 13.31
CA LEU A 166 -14.85 -8.38 14.36
C LEU A 166 -13.52 -8.87 13.77
N ILE A 167 -13.58 -9.75 12.75
CA ILE A 167 -12.38 -10.30 12.10
C ILE A 167 -11.62 -9.19 11.37
N PHE A 168 -12.33 -8.29 10.68
CA PHE A 168 -11.74 -7.14 10.00
C PHE A 168 -10.94 -6.26 10.97
N MET A 169 -11.55 -5.84 12.08
CA MET A 169 -10.88 -4.98 13.05
C MET A 169 -9.72 -5.71 13.74
N ALA A 170 -9.87 -6.99 14.06
CA ALA A 170 -8.78 -7.80 14.63
C ALA A 170 -7.57 -7.88 13.67
N ALA A 171 -7.82 -8.14 12.38
CA ALA A 171 -6.77 -8.13 11.36
C ALA A 171 -6.16 -6.74 11.21
N LYS A 172 -6.97 -5.69 11.17
CA LYS A 172 -6.52 -4.31 11.03
C LYS A 172 -5.62 -3.88 12.20
N GLU A 173 -6.01 -4.14 13.44
CA GLU A 173 -5.18 -3.91 14.63
C GLU A 173 -3.89 -4.72 14.62
N HIS A 174 -3.95 -5.95 14.11
CA HIS A 174 -2.80 -6.83 14.03
C HIS A 174 -1.75 -6.33 13.02
N PHE A 175 -2.18 -5.85 11.85
CA PHE A 175 -1.28 -5.35 10.81
C PHE A 175 -0.84 -3.90 11.07
N LEU A 176 -1.75 -2.98 11.39
CA LEU A 176 -1.43 -1.56 11.59
C LEU A 176 -0.79 -1.24 12.96
N GLY A 177 -1.06 -2.05 13.99
CA GLY A 177 -0.54 -1.82 15.35
C GLY A 177 0.84 -2.43 15.62
N ARG A 178 1.32 -3.36 14.77
CA ARG A 178 2.57 -4.13 15.00
C ARG A 178 3.44 -4.34 13.76
N TYR A 179 3.22 -3.58 12.68
CA TYR A 179 3.86 -3.83 11.38
C TYR A 179 5.40 -3.93 11.44
N GLY A 180 6.04 -3.00 12.16
CA GLY A 180 7.51 -2.90 12.24
C GLY A 180 8.21 -4.19 12.68
N ALA A 181 7.65 -4.94 13.64
CA ALA A 181 8.26 -6.17 14.15
C ALA A 181 8.14 -7.37 13.19
N LYS A 182 7.19 -7.33 12.25
CA LYS A 182 6.91 -8.43 11.30
C LYS A 182 7.60 -8.27 9.96
N SER A 183 7.77 -7.04 9.50
CA SER A 183 8.51 -6.75 8.26
C SER A 183 9.91 -7.39 8.28
N LEU A 184 10.56 -7.42 9.45
CA LEU A 184 11.86 -8.06 9.66
C LEU A 184 11.86 -9.56 9.28
N GLY A 185 10.87 -10.34 9.73
CA GLY A 185 10.82 -11.79 9.47
C GLY A 185 10.47 -12.15 8.01
N ILE A 186 9.65 -11.32 7.35
CA ILE A 186 9.35 -11.47 5.93
C ILE A 186 10.59 -11.12 5.08
N MET A 187 11.30 -10.05 5.46
CA MET A 187 12.54 -9.65 4.78
C MET A 187 13.63 -10.72 4.91
N GLU A 188 13.80 -11.31 6.09
CA GLU A 188 14.72 -12.45 6.30
C GLU A 188 14.39 -13.63 5.38
N ALA A 189 13.10 -13.95 5.21
CA ALA A 189 12.66 -15.01 4.29
C ALA A 189 12.96 -14.67 2.82
N PHE A 190 12.71 -13.43 2.39
CA PHE A 190 13.06 -12.98 1.04
C PHE A 190 14.57 -13.03 0.78
N THR A 191 15.40 -12.56 1.73
CA THR A 191 16.86 -12.66 1.62
C THR A 191 17.35 -14.10 1.53
N SER A 192 16.77 -15.02 2.31
CA SER A 192 17.12 -16.44 2.26
C SER A 192 16.81 -17.08 0.90
N VAL A 193 15.69 -16.70 0.27
CA VAL A 193 15.35 -17.17 -1.08
C VAL A 193 16.27 -16.56 -2.14
N LEU A 194 16.63 -15.27 -2.01
CA LEU A 194 17.59 -14.61 -2.90
C LEU A 194 18.97 -15.26 -2.83
N ASP A 195 19.44 -15.66 -1.64
CA ASP A 195 20.72 -16.34 -1.45
C ASP A 195 20.78 -17.74 -2.11
N GLY A 196 19.63 -18.41 -2.26
CA GLY A 196 19.52 -19.73 -2.90
C GLY A 196 19.13 -19.71 -4.39
N LEU A 197 18.97 -18.53 -4.99
CA LEU A 197 18.33 -18.35 -6.29
C LEU A 197 19.08 -19.03 -7.44
N ASP A 198 20.41 -19.00 -7.42
CA ASP A 198 21.26 -19.65 -8.45
C ASP A 198 21.04 -21.17 -8.52
N ASP A 199 20.86 -21.82 -7.37
CA ASP A 199 20.61 -23.26 -7.31
C ASP A 199 19.20 -23.60 -7.81
N ILE A 200 18.19 -22.81 -7.46
CA ILE A 200 16.79 -23.00 -7.91
C ILE A 200 16.69 -22.84 -9.44
N VAL A 201 17.30 -21.79 -10.00
CA VAL A 201 17.30 -21.53 -11.44
C VAL A 201 18.01 -22.67 -12.19
N ARG A 202 19.14 -23.14 -11.66
CA ARG A 202 19.88 -24.27 -12.22
C ARG A 202 19.05 -25.55 -12.22
N ASP A 203 18.43 -25.90 -11.11
CA ASP A 203 17.70 -27.16 -10.96
C ASP A 203 16.39 -27.17 -11.77
N GLY A 204 15.65 -26.05 -11.80
CA GLY A 204 14.47 -25.86 -12.63
C GLY A 204 14.79 -25.95 -14.13
N HIS A 205 15.89 -25.33 -14.55
CA HIS A 205 16.38 -25.42 -15.91
C HIS A 205 16.77 -26.86 -16.31
N ASN A 206 17.50 -27.57 -15.43
CA ASN A 206 17.88 -28.96 -15.66
C ASN A 206 16.66 -29.89 -15.77
N LYS A 207 15.62 -29.66 -14.97
CA LYS A 207 14.35 -30.40 -15.04
C LYS A 207 13.62 -30.15 -16.35
N ALA A 208 13.58 -28.89 -16.83
CA ALA A 208 12.98 -28.54 -18.11
C ALA A 208 13.70 -29.22 -19.30
N LEU A 209 15.03 -29.32 -19.24
CA LEU A 209 15.82 -30.05 -20.25
C LEU A 209 15.62 -31.58 -20.17
N GLY A 210 15.44 -32.13 -18.97
CA GLY A 210 15.26 -33.56 -18.74
C GLY A 210 13.92 -34.13 -19.21
N ASN A 211 12.87 -33.30 -19.28
CA ASN A 211 11.51 -33.71 -19.65
C ASN A 211 11.23 -33.74 -21.16
N GLY A 212 12.23 -33.45 -21.99
CA GLY A 212 12.09 -33.42 -23.45
C GLY A 212 12.60 -32.10 -24.00
N LEU A 213 13.67 -32.21 -24.80
CA LEU A 213 14.30 -31.08 -25.49
C LEU A 213 13.30 -30.42 -26.44
N VAL A 214 13.08 -29.13 -26.21
CA VAL A 214 12.28 -28.20 -27.05
C VAL A 214 10.77 -28.43 -26.98
N ALA A 215 10.01 -27.38 -26.66
CA ALA A 215 8.57 -27.36 -26.89
C ALA A 215 8.29 -27.64 -28.38
N MET A 216 7.53 -28.70 -28.69
CA MET A 216 7.17 -29.11 -30.05
C MET A 216 6.73 -27.93 -30.93
N ALA A 217 5.96 -27.00 -30.36
CA ALA A 217 5.51 -25.77 -31.03
C ALA A 217 6.65 -24.88 -31.59
N ARG A 218 7.81 -24.80 -30.92
CA ARG A 218 8.98 -24.03 -31.43
C ARG A 218 9.63 -24.74 -32.60
N LYS A 219 9.73 -26.07 -32.54
CA LYS A 219 10.27 -26.87 -33.64
C LYS A 219 9.38 -26.75 -34.87
N GLU A 220 8.07 -26.90 -34.70
CA GLU A 220 7.07 -26.73 -35.77
C GLU A 220 7.13 -25.33 -36.39
N SER A 221 7.27 -24.28 -35.57
CA SER A 221 7.45 -22.89 -36.03
C SER A 221 8.71 -22.73 -36.90
N LEU A 222 9.84 -23.34 -36.52
CA LEU A 222 11.07 -23.30 -37.31
C LEU A 222 10.98 -24.13 -38.60
N GLU A 223 10.29 -25.26 -38.57
CA GLU A 223 10.07 -26.12 -39.75
C GLU A 223 9.21 -25.44 -40.82
N ALA A 224 8.36 -24.47 -40.42
CA ALA A 224 7.53 -23.69 -41.33
C ALA A 224 8.28 -22.57 -42.08
N LEU A 225 9.55 -22.30 -41.75
CA LEU A 225 10.37 -21.28 -42.41
C LEU A 225 11.10 -21.83 -43.64
N GLU A 226 11.33 -20.96 -44.63
CA GLU A 226 12.22 -21.26 -45.76
C GLU A 226 13.67 -20.95 -45.37
N TRP A 227 14.52 -21.98 -45.39
CA TRP A 227 15.90 -21.87 -44.93
C TRP A 227 16.92 -21.79 -46.06
N ARG A 228 17.84 -20.85 -45.95
CA ARG A 228 18.96 -20.68 -46.88
C ARG A 228 20.24 -20.28 -46.17
N ILE A 229 21.38 -20.62 -46.77
CA ILE A 229 22.68 -20.08 -46.37
C ILE A 229 22.87 -18.70 -47.01
N ARG A 230 23.26 -17.70 -46.22
CA ARG A 230 23.62 -16.36 -46.68
C ARG A 230 25.07 -16.03 -46.31
N ALA A 231 25.68 -15.14 -47.08
CA ALA A 231 26.98 -14.59 -46.75
C ALA A 231 26.90 -13.79 -45.44
N ALA A 232 27.92 -13.94 -44.59
CA ALA A 232 28.11 -13.06 -43.44
C ALA A 232 28.57 -11.65 -43.87
N PRO A 233 28.49 -10.64 -42.97
CA PRO A 233 29.09 -9.34 -43.21
C PRO A 233 30.57 -9.42 -43.62
N PRO A 234 31.09 -8.44 -44.41
CA PRO A 234 32.47 -8.47 -44.91
C PRO A 234 33.55 -8.60 -43.82
N GLU A 235 33.30 -8.03 -42.64
CA GLU A 235 34.16 -8.12 -41.46
C GLU A 235 34.13 -9.50 -40.76
N GLY A 236 33.17 -10.34 -41.13
CA GLY A 236 32.88 -11.65 -40.53
C GLY A 236 31.73 -11.62 -39.52
N ALA A 237 31.01 -12.73 -39.39
CA ALA A 237 29.94 -12.86 -38.40
C ALA A 237 30.50 -13.04 -36.98
N ILE A 238 29.79 -12.51 -35.98
CA ILE A 238 29.96 -12.91 -34.57
C ILE A 238 29.11 -14.14 -34.24
N LEU A 239 29.54 -14.92 -33.25
CA LEU A 239 28.71 -15.94 -32.61
C LEU A 239 28.18 -15.39 -31.28
N PRO A 240 26.88 -15.04 -31.19
CA PRO A 240 26.28 -14.55 -29.96
C PRO A 240 26.10 -15.68 -28.93
N ASP A 241 26.11 -15.34 -27.64
CA ASP A 241 25.87 -16.32 -26.57
C ASP A 241 24.40 -16.83 -26.52
N CYS A 242 23.47 -16.14 -27.19
CA CYS A 242 22.09 -16.59 -27.42
C CYS A 242 21.95 -17.59 -28.59
N VAL A 243 23.04 -17.86 -29.31
CA VAL A 243 23.15 -18.73 -30.50
C VAL A 243 22.41 -18.22 -31.74
N ALA A 244 21.12 -17.88 -31.62
CA ALA A 244 20.28 -17.42 -32.72
C ALA A 244 19.46 -16.20 -32.30
N ILE A 245 19.18 -15.34 -33.27
CA ILE A 245 18.31 -14.18 -33.12
C ILE A 245 17.10 -14.32 -34.05
N GLY A 246 15.94 -13.79 -33.65
CA GLY A 246 14.72 -13.79 -34.45
C GLY A 246 14.00 -12.46 -34.40
N ALA A 247 13.18 -12.20 -35.40
CA ALA A 247 12.35 -11.00 -35.51
C ALA A 247 10.89 -11.40 -35.73
N ASP A 248 9.98 -10.58 -35.22
CA ASP A 248 8.53 -10.78 -35.28
C ASP A 248 7.91 -9.87 -36.35
N ASP A 249 6.62 -10.06 -36.67
CA ASP A 249 5.88 -9.35 -37.73
C ASP A 249 5.83 -7.81 -37.53
N GLU A 250 6.02 -7.29 -36.31
CA GLU A 250 5.76 -5.88 -35.97
C GLU A 250 7.01 -4.96 -35.94
N GLY A 251 8.23 -5.50 -35.89
CA GLY A 251 9.36 -4.72 -35.35
C GLY A 251 10.61 -4.53 -36.21
N GLY A 252 10.88 -5.40 -37.20
CA GLY A 252 12.17 -5.44 -37.91
C GLY A 252 13.41 -5.59 -37.00
N THR A 253 13.21 -5.69 -35.69
CA THR A 253 14.21 -5.68 -34.62
C THR A 253 14.41 -7.11 -34.16
N PHE A 254 15.65 -7.51 -34.04
CA PHE A 254 16.00 -8.85 -33.62
C PHE A 254 16.04 -9.00 -32.09
N PHE A 255 15.55 -10.11 -31.58
CA PHE A 255 15.69 -10.53 -30.19
C PHE A 255 16.38 -11.88 -30.11
N PRO A 256 16.91 -12.30 -28.95
CA PRO A 256 17.26 -13.70 -28.73
C PRO A 256 16.08 -14.59 -29.15
N TYR A 257 16.31 -15.57 -30.03
CA TYR A 257 15.19 -16.33 -30.63
C TYR A 257 14.25 -16.94 -29.57
N MET A 258 14.77 -17.36 -28.41
CA MET A 258 13.96 -17.90 -27.32
C MET A 258 12.88 -16.94 -26.79
N MET A 259 13.07 -15.63 -26.96
CA MET A 259 12.15 -14.58 -26.53
C MET A 259 11.13 -14.19 -27.60
N THR A 260 11.30 -14.66 -28.84
CA THR A 260 10.35 -14.38 -29.92
C THR A 260 9.05 -15.14 -29.74
N ASN A 261 7.94 -14.53 -30.18
CA ASN A 261 6.64 -15.19 -30.17
C ASN A 261 6.53 -16.14 -31.38
N THR A 262 6.47 -17.45 -31.11
CA THR A 262 6.45 -18.51 -32.15
C THR A 262 5.34 -18.35 -33.20
N ALA A 263 4.24 -17.67 -32.86
CA ALA A 263 3.14 -17.43 -33.79
C ALA A 263 3.45 -16.30 -34.80
N SER A 264 4.31 -15.34 -34.45
CA SER A 264 4.61 -14.14 -35.23
C SER A 264 6.05 -14.03 -35.71
N VAL A 265 6.89 -15.06 -35.52
CA VAL A 265 8.27 -15.09 -36.06
C VAL A 265 8.27 -14.94 -37.59
N SER A 266 8.85 -13.84 -38.08
CA SER A 266 8.98 -13.51 -39.49
C SER A 266 10.35 -13.95 -40.05
N ALA A 267 11.41 -13.89 -39.25
CA ALA A 267 12.76 -14.32 -39.62
C ALA A 267 13.59 -14.84 -38.45
N VAL A 268 14.50 -15.78 -38.71
CA VAL A 268 15.49 -16.30 -37.75
C VAL A 268 16.86 -16.36 -38.40
N VAL A 269 17.88 -15.90 -37.68
CA VAL A 269 19.28 -15.88 -38.15
C VAL A 269 20.17 -16.57 -37.12
N MET A 270 20.96 -17.56 -37.58
CA MET A 270 21.95 -18.26 -36.78
C MET A 270 23.31 -18.28 -37.51
N PRO A 271 24.39 -17.76 -36.93
CA PRO A 271 25.71 -17.82 -37.54
C PRO A 271 26.29 -19.23 -37.42
N ILE A 272 26.70 -19.84 -38.54
CA ILE A 272 27.23 -21.22 -38.55
C ILE A 272 28.77 -21.25 -38.64
N THR A 273 29.33 -20.30 -39.38
CA THR A 273 30.77 -20.00 -39.50
C THR A 273 30.99 -18.48 -39.55
N SER A 274 32.25 -18.02 -39.49
CA SER A 274 32.59 -16.59 -39.66
C SER A 274 32.15 -15.99 -41.01
N THR A 275 31.83 -16.82 -41.99
CA THR A 275 31.47 -16.40 -43.36
C THR A 275 30.06 -16.79 -43.79
N LYS A 276 29.33 -17.60 -43.02
CA LYS A 276 28.02 -18.15 -43.38
C LYS A 276 27.00 -18.00 -42.26
N LEU A 277 25.84 -17.45 -42.63
CA LEU A 277 24.65 -17.32 -41.79
C LEU A 277 23.56 -18.30 -42.28
N LEU A 278 22.91 -19.00 -41.36
CA LEU A 278 21.66 -19.72 -41.60
C LEU A 278 20.51 -18.74 -41.44
N VAL A 279 19.71 -18.55 -42.49
CA VAL A 279 18.61 -17.58 -42.49
C VAL A 279 17.31 -18.30 -42.84
N GLY A 280 16.38 -18.30 -41.90
CA GLY A 280 15.02 -18.81 -42.05
C GLY A 280 14.06 -17.64 -42.20
N VAL A 281 13.21 -17.66 -43.23
CA VAL A 281 12.23 -16.59 -43.50
C VAL A 281 10.85 -17.20 -43.67
N ARG A 282 9.84 -16.59 -43.07
CA ARG A 282 8.45 -17.02 -43.25
C ARG A 282 8.04 -16.85 -44.70
N VAL A 283 7.32 -17.82 -45.25
CA VAL A 283 6.79 -17.74 -46.62
C VAL A 283 6.01 -16.43 -46.80
N GLY A 284 6.31 -15.69 -47.87
CA GLY A 284 5.68 -14.40 -48.17
C GLY A 284 6.29 -13.18 -47.47
N HIS A 285 7.32 -13.35 -46.62
CA HIS A 285 8.05 -12.24 -46.01
C HIS A 285 9.35 -11.93 -46.76
N ALA A 286 9.78 -10.66 -46.71
CA ALA A 286 11.05 -10.25 -47.26
C ALA A 286 12.22 -10.81 -46.41
N ALA A 287 13.32 -11.17 -47.06
CA ALA A 287 14.52 -11.56 -46.34
C ALA A 287 15.07 -10.40 -45.51
N PRO A 288 15.56 -10.65 -44.29
CA PRO A 288 16.10 -9.60 -43.43
C PRO A 288 17.38 -8.98 -44.03
N VAL A 289 17.62 -7.71 -43.71
CA VAL A 289 18.87 -7.03 -44.04
C VAL A 289 19.97 -7.51 -43.09
N LEU A 290 21.03 -8.11 -43.63
CA LEU A 290 22.08 -8.77 -42.84
C LEU A 290 23.31 -7.88 -42.59
N SER A 291 23.35 -6.65 -43.12
CA SER A 291 24.48 -5.73 -42.91
C SER A 291 24.68 -5.37 -41.44
N ASP A 292 23.59 -5.30 -40.67
CA ASP A 292 23.62 -4.95 -39.25
C ASP A 292 23.61 -6.18 -38.33
N PHE A 293 23.75 -7.39 -38.88
CA PHE A 293 23.68 -8.64 -38.11
C PHE A 293 24.56 -8.63 -36.86
N ASN A 294 25.81 -8.18 -36.98
CA ASN A 294 26.75 -8.16 -35.86
C ASN A 294 26.29 -7.21 -34.74
N LYS A 295 25.69 -6.07 -35.10
CA LYS A 295 25.13 -5.11 -34.14
C LYS A 295 23.93 -5.73 -33.42
N ASP A 296 22.99 -6.30 -34.17
CA ASP A 296 21.81 -6.97 -33.62
C ASP A 296 22.18 -8.16 -32.73
N ALA A 297 23.07 -9.04 -33.20
CA ALA A 297 23.54 -10.20 -32.45
C ALA A 297 24.30 -9.79 -31.18
N SER A 298 25.06 -8.68 -31.20
CA SER A 298 25.76 -8.16 -30.01
C SER A 298 24.78 -7.63 -28.97
N ALA A 299 23.71 -6.95 -29.40
CA ALA A 299 22.69 -6.39 -28.51
C ALA A 299 21.80 -7.48 -27.89
N CYS A 300 21.62 -8.60 -28.61
CA CYS A 300 20.96 -9.82 -28.12
C CYS A 300 21.87 -10.71 -27.24
N SER A 301 23.18 -10.47 -27.25
CA SER A 301 24.11 -11.22 -26.41
C SER A 301 24.14 -10.64 -25.00
N ASP A 302 24.35 -11.48 -24.00
CA ASP A 302 24.35 -11.09 -22.59
C ASP A 302 25.74 -10.68 -22.10
N GLU A 303 26.66 -11.63 -21.96
CA GLU A 303 27.97 -11.39 -21.37
C GLU A 303 29.07 -11.30 -22.43
N LEU A 304 28.93 -12.10 -23.49
CA LEU A 304 29.98 -12.27 -24.47
C LEU A 304 29.45 -12.60 -25.86
N PHE A 305 30.30 -12.35 -26.84
CA PHE A 305 30.23 -13.00 -28.14
C PHE A 305 31.63 -13.40 -28.59
N ILE A 306 31.67 -14.28 -29.59
CA ILE A 306 32.91 -14.91 -30.05
C ILE A 306 33.16 -14.54 -31.51
N THR A 307 34.44 -14.33 -31.88
CA THR A 307 34.85 -13.93 -33.23
C THR A 307 36.09 -14.67 -33.71
N ALA A 308 36.24 -14.81 -35.03
CA ALA A 308 37.41 -15.42 -35.66
C ALA A 308 38.54 -14.41 -35.96
N SER A 309 38.34 -13.12 -35.68
CA SER A 309 39.26 -12.03 -35.98
C SER A 309 39.24 -11.00 -34.84
N SER A 310 40.38 -10.35 -34.58
CA SER A 310 40.50 -9.27 -33.60
C SER A 310 40.25 -7.88 -34.20
N ALA A 311 39.43 -7.77 -35.24
CA ALA A 311 39.13 -6.49 -35.90
C ALA A 311 38.52 -5.49 -34.91
N SER A 312 38.92 -4.21 -35.02
CA SER A 312 38.50 -3.14 -34.09
C SER A 312 36.99 -2.91 -34.07
N VAL A 313 36.30 -3.17 -35.19
CA VAL A 313 34.83 -3.08 -35.30
C VAL A 313 34.10 -3.95 -34.27
N PHE A 314 34.68 -5.09 -33.90
CA PHE A 314 34.10 -5.96 -32.88
C PHE A 314 34.25 -5.39 -31.45
N ALA A 315 35.28 -4.59 -31.20
CA ALA A 315 35.45 -3.92 -29.91
C ALA A 315 34.33 -2.90 -29.67
N GLU A 316 33.94 -2.17 -30.73
CA GLU A 316 32.91 -1.12 -30.66
C GLU A 316 31.53 -1.71 -30.32
N ILE A 317 31.13 -2.80 -30.96
CA ILE A 317 29.83 -3.45 -30.72
C ILE A 317 29.76 -4.20 -29.38
N SER A 318 30.88 -4.44 -28.70
CA SER A 318 30.89 -5.01 -27.34
C SER A 318 30.23 -4.12 -26.29
N ALA A 319 30.06 -2.82 -26.58
CA ALA A 319 29.31 -1.91 -25.73
C ALA A 319 27.81 -2.25 -25.65
N ASN A 320 27.27 -2.86 -26.72
CA ASN A 320 25.84 -3.18 -26.85
C ASN A 320 25.42 -4.43 -26.06
N LEU A 321 26.40 -5.18 -25.50
CA LEU A 321 26.15 -6.39 -24.73
C LEU A 321 25.15 -6.12 -23.59
N GLY A 322 24.07 -6.91 -23.59
CA GLY A 322 23.01 -6.90 -22.60
C GLY A 322 21.89 -5.88 -22.79
N GLU A 323 21.92 -5.04 -23.84
CA GLU A 323 20.96 -3.95 -24.02
C GLU A 323 19.51 -4.43 -24.29
N ARG A 324 19.32 -5.45 -25.14
CA ARG A 324 17.96 -5.85 -25.56
C ARG A 324 17.21 -6.65 -24.52
N TRP A 325 17.91 -7.46 -23.71
CA TRP A 325 17.23 -8.30 -22.74
C TRP A 325 16.88 -7.54 -21.46
N SER A 326 17.71 -6.58 -21.01
CA SER A 326 17.43 -5.86 -19.75
C SER A 326 16.12 -5.07 -19.84
N ALA A 327 15.90 -4.37 -20.96
CA ALA A 327 14.69 -3.59 -21.19
C ALA A 327 13.42 -4.46 -21.23
N GLU A 328 13.50 -5.65 -21.81
CA GLU A 328 12.35 -6.56 -21.93
C GLU A 328 12.03 -7.24 -20.61
N ILE A 329 13.04 -7.66 -19.84
CA ILE A 329 12.82 -8.18 -18.48
C ILE A 329 12.24 -7.09 -17.59
N ASP A 330 12.80 -5.87 -17.63
CA ASP A 330 12.25 -4.75 -16.88
C ASP A 330 10.78 -4.52 -17.25
N ALA A 331 10.41 -4.55 -18.53
CA ALA A 331 9.03 -4.40 -18.98
C ALA A 331 8.10 -5.52 -18.47
N VAL A 332 8.53 -6.79 -18.54
CA VAL A 332 7.76 -7.94 -18.04
C VAL A 332 7.58 -7.88 -16.52
N VAL A 333 8.65 -7.55 -15.79
CA VAL A 333 8.64 -7.40 -14.33
C VAL A 333 7.71 -6.26 -13.92
N GLN A 334 7.82 -5.10 -14.56
CA GLN A 334 6.92 -3.96 -14.29
C GLN A 334 5.46 -4.27 -14.63
N GLY A 335 5.21 -5.02 -15.70
CA GLY A 335 3.88 -5.52 -16.04
C GLY A 335 3.28 -6.42 -14.95
N ALA A 336 4.03 -7.44 -14.52
CA ALA A 336 3.60 -8.35 -13.46
C ALA A 336 3.39 -7.65 -12.11
N LEU A 337 4.27 -6.70 -11.77
CA LEU A 337 4.16 -5.90 -10.55
C LEU A 337 2.95 -4.97 -10.59
N LYS A 338 2.58 -4.42 -11.74
CA LYS A 338 1.41 -3.54 -11.88
C LYS A 338 0.08 -4.26 -11.62
N ASP A 339 0.01 -5.57 -11.91
CA ASP A 339 -1.17 -6.39 -11.65
C ASP A 339 -1.33 -6.74 -10.16
N ILE A 340 -0.24 -6.66 -9.39
CA ILE A 340 -0.19 -7.06 -7.97
C ILE A 340 -0.15 -5.86 -7.04
N LEU A 341 0.59 -4.81 -7.40
CA LEU A 341 0.81 -3.62 -6.60
C LEU A 341 -0.30 -2.59 -6.85
N PRO A 342 -0.85 -1.99 -5.78
CA PRO A 342 -1.77 -0.88 -5.94
C PRO A 342 -1.07 0.31 -6.62
N ASN A 343 -1.75 0.93 -7.59
CA ASN A 343 -1.29 2.18 -8.20
C ASN A 343 -1.16 3.26 -7.12
N LYS A 344 0.08 3.57 -6.70
CA LYS A 344 0.37 4.73 -5.84
C LYS A 344 -0.01 6.00 -6.59
N LYS A 345 -1.18 6.56 -6.26
CA LYS A 345 -1.51 7.93 -6.64
C LYS A 345 -0.65 8.85 -5.80
N SER A 346 0.28 9.55 -6.44
CA SER A 346 1.03 10.64 -5.81
C SER A 346 0.03 11.67 -5.25
N ALA A 347 0.12 11.93 -3.95
CA ALA A 347 -0.51 13.07 -3.32
C ALA A 347 0.07 14.33 -3.96
N ARG A 348 -0.82 15.20 -4.47
CA ARG A 348 -0.45 16.42 -5.18
C ARG A 348 -0.85 17.61 -4.33
N GLU A 349 0.08 18.55 -4.19
CA GLU A 349 -0.10 19.82 -3.52
C GLU A 349 -1.21 20.63 -4.19
N LEU A 350 -2.23 20.99 -3.41
CA LEU A 350 -3.26 21.95 -3.78
C LEU A 350 -2.72 23.36 -3.50
N SER A 351 -2.14 24.00 -4.52
CA SER A 351 -1.88 25.44 -4.52
C SER A 351 -3.03 26.17 -5.23
N GLY A 352 -3.92 26.78 -4.46
CA GLY A 352 -4.95 27.68 -4.96
C GLY A 352 -5.00 28.92 -4.06
N GLU A 353 -4.99 30.11 -4.68
CA GLU A 353 -5.13 31.38 -3.97
C GLU A 353 -6.56 31.48 -3.42
N PRO A 354 -6.75 31.76 -2.11
CA PRO A 354 -8.07 31.71 -1.50
C PRO A 354 -8.98 32.82 -2.04
N PRO A 355 -10.28 32.55 -2.24
CA PRO A 355 -11.24 33.56 -2.63
C PRO A 355 -11.35 34.67 -1.56
N PRO A 356 -11.76 35.89 -1.94
CA PRO A 356 -11.88 37.01 -1.00
C PRO A 356 -12.88 36.70 0.12
N LEU A 357 -12.46 36.95 1.37
CA LEU A 357 -13.23 36.64 2.59
C LEU A 357 -14.45 37.58 2.73
N SER A 358 -15.65 37.01 2.86
CA SER A 358 -16.90 37.73 3.19
C SER A 358 -16.79 38.44 4.54
N PRO A 359 -17.46 39.60 4.77
CA PRO A 359 -17.40 40.32 6.04
C PRO A 359 -17.79 39.44 7.24
N LEU A 360 -16.90 39.29 8.22
CA LEU A 360 -17.15 38.49 9.42
C LEU A 360 -17.96 39.31 10.43
N SER A 361 -19.11 38.78 10.87
CA SER A 361 -19.95 39.33 11.92
C SER A 361 -20.24 38.25 12.95
N TYR A 362 -19.82 38.49 14.21
CA TYR A 362 -20.04 37.58 15.33
C TYR A 362 -20.31 38.39 16.61
N GLN A 363 -20.97 37.76 17.58
CA GLN A 363 -21.27 38.39 18.87
C GLN A 363 -20.17 38.10 19.89
N LEU A 364 -19.81 39.09 20.70
CA LEU A 364 -18.99 38.91 21.90
C LEU A 364 -19.85 39.20 23.13
N SER A 365 -19.93 38.24 24.04
CA SER A 365 -20.79 38.29 25.23
C SER A 365 -19.97 38.08 26.50
N PHE A 366 -20.32 38.80 27.58
CA PHE A 366 -19.67 38.71 28.88
C PHE A 366 -20.73 38.54 29.96
N THR A 367 -20.76 37.38 30.63
CA THR A 367 -21.81 37.03 31.60
C THR A 367 -21.24 36.91 33.00
N GLY A 368 -21.65 37.81 33.90
CA GLY A 368 -21.15 37.82 35.27
C GLY A 368 -19.69 38.29 35.40
N LEU A 369 -19.13 38.93 34.36
CA LEU A 369 -17.86 39.65 34.44
C LEU A 369 -18.11 41.11 34.84
N GLY A 370 -17.16 41.72 35.57
CA GLY A 370 -17.37 42.94 36.35
C GLY A 370 -17.60 44.22 35.55
N THR A 371 -16.71 45.20 35.65
CA THR A 371 -16.96 46.56 35.13
C THR A 371 -16.51 46.74 33.68
N ASP A 372 -16.96 47.80 33.01
CA ASP A 372 -16.55 48.14 31.64
C ASP A 372 -15.01 48.25 31.48
N GLU A 373 -14.29 48.61 32.54
CA GLU A 373 -12.82 48.68 32.57
C GLU A 373 -12.16 47.29 32.44
N GLU A 374 -12.82 46.23 32.90
CA GLU A 374 -12.33 44.85 32.79
C GLU A 374 -12.71 44.22 31.44
N ILE A 375 -13.90 44.57 30.93
CA ILE A 375 -14.45 44.01 29.70
C ILE A 375 -13.80 44.59 28.44
N THR A 376 -13.49 45.89 28.43
CA THR A 376 -12.99 46.59 27.23
C THR A 376 -11.65 46.02 26.73
N PRO A 377 -10.61 45.85 27.58
CA PRO A 377 -9.32 45.30 27.13
C PRO A 377 -9.45 43.87 26.59
N LEU A 378 -10.28 43.06 27.23
CA LEU A 378 -10.57 41.69 26.79
C LEU A 378 -11.28 41.69 25.43
N SER A 379 -12.30 42.53 25.26
CA SER A 379 -13.03 42.69 24.00
C SER A 379 -12.10 43.04 22.84
N GLU A 380 -11.25 44.06 23.02
CA GLU A 380 -10.27 44.48 22.02
C GLU A 380 -9.21 43.40 21.73
N LYS A 381 -8.75 42.68 22.76
CA LYS A 381 -7.80 41.57 22.60
C LYS A 381 -8.42 40.42 21.82
N THR A 382 -9.62 39.98 22.18
CA THR A 382 -10.33 38.90 21.47
C THR A 382 -10.62 39.27 20.02
N GLN A 383 -11.09 40.48 19.74
CA GLN A 383 -11.33 40.95 18.37
C GLN A 383 -10.05 40.96 17.51
N ARG A 384 -8.93 41.40 18.09
CA ARG A 384 -7.63 41.34 17.40
C ARG A 384 -7.20 39.90 17.11
N LEU A 385 -7.31 39.00 18.08
CA LEU A 385 -6.96 37.58 17.90
C LEU A 385 -7.82 36.91 16.82
N VAL A 386 -9.14 37.10 16.87
CA VAL A 386 -10.06 36.59 15.83
C VAL A 386 -9.71 37.16 14.45
N GLY A 387 -9.39 38.46 14.39
CA GLY A 387 -8.95 39.11 13.16
C GLY A 387 -7.64 38.55 12.59
N GLN A 388 -6.69 38.17 13.45
CA GLN A 388 -5.41 37.56 13.07
C GLN A 388 -5.56 36.09 12.62
N ILE A 389 -6.52 35.37 13.18
CA ILE A 389 -6.77 33.95 12.90
C ILE A 389 -7.63 33.75 11.65
N ARG A 390 -8.48 34.71 11.31
CA ARG A 390 -9.41 34.64 10.17
C ARG A 390 -8.77 34.30 8.80
N PRO A 391 -7.54 34.72 8.45
CA PRO A 391 -6.90 34.27 7.21
C PRO A 391 -6.61 32.75 7.17
N LEU A 392 -6.52 32.10 8.33
CA LEU A 392 -6.21 30.68 8.47
C LEU A 392 -7.47 29.82 8.58
N PHE A 393 -8.56 30.36 9.14
CA PHE A 393 -9.82 29.66 9.33
C PHE A 393 -10.99 30.38 8.68
N ASP A 394 -11.81 29.62 7.95
CA ASP A 394 -13.09 30.10 7.42
C ASP A 394 -14.12 30.18 8.56
N LEU A 395 -14.26 31.38 9.13
CA LEU A 395 -15.09 31.66 10.32
C LEU A 395 -16.54 32.06 9.98
N ASP A 396 -17.03 31.81 8.76
CA ASP A 396 -18.40 32.18 8.35
C ASP A 396 -19.50 31.59 9.25
N ARG A 397 -19.20 30.46 9.92
CA ARG A 397 -20.09 29.79 10.87
C ARG A 397 -19.84 30.15 12.33
N LEU A 398 -19.06 31.19 12.63
CA LEU A 398 -18.95 31.70 14.00
C LEU A 398 -20.22 32.49 14.37
N ASP A 399 -20.92 32.05 15.42
CA ASP A 399 -22.03 32.81 16.03
C ASP A 399 -21.49 33.87 16.98
N GLY A 400 -20.57 33.45 17.85
CA GLY A 400 -19.97 34.34 18.83
C GLY A 400 -19.09 33.64 19.85
N ILE A 401 -18.53 34.44 20.75
CA ILE A 401 -17.72 34.01 21.88
C ILE A 401 -18.36 34.58 23.15
N THR A 402 -18.52 33.74 24.17
CA THR A 402 -19.04 34.11 25.48
C THR A 402 -17.98 33.83 26.53
N PHE A 403 -17.57 34.85 27.30
CA PHE A 403 -16.83 34.66 28.53
C PHE A 403 -17.82 34.70 29.70
N ALA A 404 -17.82 33.68 30.57
CA ALA A 404 -18.77 33.56 31.66
C ALA A 404 -18.12 33.22 32.99
N ALA A 405 -18.53 33.89 34.06
CA ALA A 405 -18.12 33.53 35.42
C ALA A 405 -18.71 32.17 35.86
N ASP A 406 -19.90 31.83 35.37
CA ASP A 406 -20.50 30.50 35.50
C ASP A 406 -20.63 29.88 34.10
N HIS A 407 -19.68 29.00 33.78
CA HIS A 407 -19.59 28.32 32.49
C HIS A 407 -20.80 27.43 32.21
N GLU A 408 -21.24 26.66 33.20
CA GLU A 408 -22.33 25.69 33.06
C GLU A 408 -23.69 26.38 32.91
N ALA A 409 -23.93 27.44 33.70
CA ALA A 409 -25.13 28.26 33.55
C ALA A 409 -25.19 28.91 32.15
N ALA A 410 -24.06 29.44 31.66
CA ALA A 410 -24.01 30.05 30.34
C ALA A 410 -24.29 29.06 29.19
N LEU A 411 -23.89 27.79 29.32
CA LEU A 411 -24.25 26.75 28.35
C LEU A 411 -25.73 26.36 28.42
N THR A 412 -26.28 26.27 29.63
CA THR A 412 -27.67 25.88 29.86
C THR A 412 -28.66 26.94 29.37
N GLU A 413 -28.35 28.21 29.57
CA GLU A 413 -29.18 29.36 29.17
C GLU A 413 -29.01 29.75 27.69
N LEU A 414 -28.03 29.17 26.99
CA LEU A 414 -27.75 29.50 25.59
C LEU A 414 -28.92 29.11 24.67
N GLU A 415 -29.49 30.10 23.98
CA GLU A 415 -30.51 29.85 22.97
C GLU A 415 -29.94 29.10 21.76
N ARG A 416 -30.31 27.81 21.63
CA ARG A 416 -29.79 26.92 20.57
C ARG A 416 -30.49 27.11 19.22
N GLY A 417 -31.74 27.59 19.19
CA GLY A 417 -32.51 27.75 17.96
C GLY A 417 -33.09 26.46 17.38
N PHE A 418 -33.05 25.35 18.14
CA PHE A 418 -33.65 24.06 17.81
C PHE A 418 -33.94 23.27 19.11
N ASP A 419 -34.74 22.19 19.00
CA ASP A 419 -35.01 21.31 20.14
C ASP A 419 -33.81 20.39 20.43
N VAL A 420 -33.16 20.64 21.56
CA VAL A 420 -31.96 19.94 22.02
C VAL A 420 -32.22 18.49 22.43
N ASN A 421 -33.47 18.11 22.72
CA ASN A 421 -33.80 16.76 23.20
C ASN A 421 -33.93 15.75 22.06
N VAL A 422 -34.23 16.22 20.84
CA VAL A 422 -34.46 15.37 19.67
C VAL A 422 -33.37 15.51 18.60
N THR A 423 -32.57 16.57 18.69
CA THR A 423 -31.47 16.82 17.75
C THR A 423 -30.17 16.32 18.33
N PRO A 424 -29.41 15.47 17.63
CA PRO A 424 -28.22 14.91 18.23
C PRO A 424 -27.17 15.98 18.59
N GLU A 425 -27.02 17.10 17.85
CA GLU A 425 -26.14 18.23 18.24
C GLU A 425 -26.61 19.04 19.48
N GLY A 426 -27.63 18.59 20.23
CA GLY A 426 -28.12 19.25 21.44
C GLY A 426 -27.08 19.37 22.56
N MET A 427 -26.23 18.36 22.74
CA MET A 427 -25.18 18.38 23.79
C MET A 427 -23.98 19.24 23.37
N PRO A 428 -23.48 20.16 24.22
CA PRO A 428 -22.22 20.88 23.98
C PRO A 428 -21.03 19.95 23.77
N GLU A 429 -19.96 20.50 23.20
CA GLU A 429 -18.69 19.80 22.98
C GLU A 429 -17.60 20.49 23.81
N ASP A 430 -17.23 19.84 24.91
CA ASP A 430 -16.22 20.33 25.84
C ASP A 430 -14.83 20.13 25.23
N ILE A 431 -14.08 21.21 25.06
CA ILE A 431 -12.70 21.19 24.56
C ILE A 431 -11.72 20.98 25.72
N ALA A 432 -11.95 21.68 26.82
CA ALA A 432 -11.20 21.61 28.06
C ALA A 432 -12.12 21.96 29.24
N GLN A 433 -11.65 21.80 30.48
CA GLN A 433 -12.42 22.21 31.63
C GLN A 433 -12.73 23.72 31.56
N GLY A 434 -14.03 24.06 31.52
CA GLY A 434 -14.50 25.44 31.40
C GLY A 434 -14.34 26.04 29.99
N VAL A 435 -14.12 25.23 28.95
CA VAL A 435 -14.17 25.67 27.55
C VAL A 435 -14.98 24.68 26.72
N SER A 436 -16.09 25.16 26.16
CA SER A 436 -16.98 24.34 25.34
C SER A 436 -17.44 25.08 24.09
N THR A 437 -17.85 24.30 23.09
CA THR A 437 -18.53 24.80 21.90
C THR A 437 -19.93 24.24 21.81
N ALA A 438 -20.86 25.06 21.33
CA ALA A 438 -22.25 24.67 21.15
C ALA A 438 -22.70 25.03 19.73
N VAL A 439 -23.33 24.07 19.05
CA VAL A 439 -23.99 24.33 17.77
C VAL A 439 -25.28 25.10 18.01
N VAL A 440 -25.49 26.17 17.26
CA VAL A 440 -26.69 27.00 17.31
C VAL A 440 -27.24 27.22 15.90
N LEU A 441 -28.55 27.44 15.78
CA LEU A 441 -29.22 27.80 14.55
C LEU A 441 -29.57 29.29 14.58
N ARG A 442 -29.11 30.03 13.57
CA ARG A 442 -29.42 31.47 13.37
C ARG A 442 -29.86 31.67 11.93
N ASP A 443 -31.07 32.18 11.73
CA ASP A 443 -31.62 32.42 10.39
C ASP A 443 -31.52 31.19 9.45
N GLY A 444 -31.73 29.99 10.00
CA GLY A 444 -31.62 28.73 9.27
C GLY A 444 -30.18 28.26 8.99
N VAL A 445 -29.16 28.98 9.44
CA VAL A 445 -27.74 28.63 9.27
C VAL A 445 -27.17 28.10 10.57
N LEU A 446 -26.56 26.91 10.52
CA LEU A 446 -25.81 26.35 11.64
C LEU A 446 -24.53 27.12 11.89
N LYS A 447 -24.32 27.48 13.14
CA LYS A 447 -23.16 28.22 13.63
C LYS A 447 -22.62 27.61 14.92
N VAL A 448 -21.43 28.03 15.32
CA VAL A 448 -20.76 27.65 16.56
C VAL A 448 -20.72 28.83 17.51
N ARG A 449 -21.21 28.63 18.73
CA ARG A 449 -20.99 29.51 19.88
C ARG A 449 -19.86 28.92 20.73
N ILE A 450 -18.83 29.71 20.97
CA ILE A 450 -17.73 29.36 21.89
C ILE A 450 -18.09 29.90 23.27
N VAL A 451 -18.02 29.08 24.31
CA VAL A 451 -18.24 29.48 25.70
C VAL A 451 -16.98 29.15 26.50
N MET A 452 -16.40 30.16 27.14
CA MET A 452 -15.18 30.04 27.95
C MET A 452 -15.45 30.57 29.35
N HIS A 453 -14.89 29.92 30.35
CA HIS A 453 -14.86 30.45 31.70
C HIS A 453 -14.08 31.78 31.73
N ALA A 454 -14.54 32.73 32.54
CA ALA A 454 -13.99 34.09 32.61
C ALA A 454 -12.48 34.13 32.88
N ALA A 455 -11.96 33.15 33.63
CA ALA A 455 -10.54 33.01 33.92
C ALA A 455 -9.67 32.92 32.65
N TYR A 456 -10.13 32.24 31.59
CA TYR A 456 -9.41 32.20 30.32
C TYR A 456 -9.38 33.57 29.63
N GLY A 457 -10.48 34.32 29.72
CA GLY A 457 -10.51 35.70 29.24
C GLY A 457 -9.52 36.60 29.99
N GLN A 458 -9.47 36.48 31.31
CA GLN A 458 -8.50 37.19 32.14
C GLN A 458 -7.06 36.81 31.80
N ALA A 459 -6.78 35.53 31.57
CA ALA A 459 -5.47 35.04 31.15
C ALA A 459 -5.01 35.66 29.82
N LEU A 460 -5.90 35.83 28.83
CA LEU A 460 -5.56 36.43 27.53
C LEU A 460 -5.06 37.89 27.61
N VAL A 461 -5.41 38.61 28.68
CA VAL A 461 -5.01 40.02 28.92
C VAL A 461 -3.99 40.18 30.05
N ALA A 462 -3.71 39.11 30.79
CA ALA A 462 -2.72 39.10 31.85
C ALA A 462 -1.28 39.10 31.30
N ASN A 463 -0.31 39.31 32.19
CA ASN A 463 1.12 39.27 31.86
C ASN A 463 1.73 37.87 31.99
N ASP A 464 0.98 36.89 32.49
CA ASP A 464 1.44 35.50 32.56
C ASP A 464 1.41 34.89 31.16
N VAL A 465 2.59 34.56 30.64
CA VAL A 465 2.76 34.07 29.27
C VAL A 465 2.16 32.68 29.12
N GLN A 466 2.35 31.79 30.09
CA GLN A 466 1.94 30.39 29.99
C GLN A 466 0.40 30.28 30.06
N ASP A 467 -0.23 30.99 31.00
CA ASP A 467 -1.69 31.00 31.11
C ASP A 467 -2.34 31.65 29.88
N ALA A 468 -1.73 32.72 29.34
CA ALA A 468 -2.19 33.36 28.12
C ALA A 468 -2.07 32.45 26.89
N GLU A 469 -1.00 31.67 26.80
CA GLU A 469 -0.77 30.68 25.74
C GLU A 469 -1.80 29.53 25.80
N VAL A 470 -2.09 29.00 26.99
CA VAL A 470 -3.14 27.98 27.18
C VAL A 470 -4.52 28.54 26.80
N ALA A 471 -4.85 29.76 27.24
CA ALA A 471 -6.11 30.40 26.89
C ALA A 471 -6.23 30.69 25.38
N LEU A 472 -5.13 31.07 24.74
CA LEU A 472 -5.06 31.26 23.29
C LEU A 472 -5.31 29.94 22.56
N HIS A 473 -4.67 28.85 23.00
CA HIS A 473 -4.86 27.52 22.41
C HIS A 473 -6.34 27.12 22.39
N PHE A 474 -7.03 27.23 23.53
CA PHE A 474 -8.43 26.82 23.61
C PHE A 474 -9.39 27.77 22.88
N LEU A 475 -9.08 29.07 22.81
CA LEU A 475 -9.82 29.99 21.94
C LEU A 475 -9.68 29.58 20.47
N VAL A 476 -8.46 29.28 20.03
CA VAL A 476 -8.16 28.85 18.66
C VAL A 476 -8.85 27.52 18.35
N ALA A 477 -8.84 26.55 19.27
CA ALA A 477 -9.57 25.29 19.12
C ALA A 477 -11.08 25.52 18.90
N GLY A 478 -11.69 26.45 19.64
CA GLY A 478 -13.08 26.84 19.43
C GLY A 478 -13.32 27.48 18.04
N LEU A 479 -12.40 28.30 17.55
CA LEU A 479 -12.47 28.90 16.21
C LEU A 479 -12.28 27.86 15.10
N ALA A 480 -11.33 26.93 15.27
CA ALA A 480 -11.10 25.81 14.38
C ALA A 480 -12.34 24.92 14.28
N GLN A 481 -13.13 24.81 15.35
CA GLN A 481 -14.41 24.11 15.32
C GLN A 481 -15.45 24.77 14.41
N ALA A 482 -15.51 26.11 14.38
CA ALA A 482 -16.38 26.83 13.45
C ALA A 482 -15.99 26.57 11.98
N CYS A 483 -14.69 26.56 11.68
CA CYS A 483 -14.16 26.20 10.36
C CYS A 483 -14.46 24.74 10.00
N THR A 484 -14.28 23.82 10.95
CA THR A 484 -14.59 22.39 10.81
C THR A 484 -16.07 22.18 10.48
N LEU A 485 -16.98 22.84 11.21
CA LEU A 485 -18.41 22.82 10.92
C LEU A 485 -18.70 23.32 9.51
N ASN A 486 -18.03 24.38 9.07
CA ASN A 486 -18.25 24.93 7.73
C ASN A 486 -17.85 23.95 6.62
N ARG A 487 -16.74 23.23 6.80
CA ARG A 487 -16.32 22.18 5.86
C ARG A 487 -17.33 21.04 5.78
N ILE A 488 -17.83 20.58 6.93
CA ILE A 488 -18.81 19.48 6.99
C ILE A 488 -20.12 19.91 6.32
N GLU A 489 -20.65 21.08 6.64
CA GLU A 489 -21.92 21.56 6.07
C GLU A 489 -21.84 21.90 4.58
N LYS A 490 -20.66 22.32 4.08
CA LYS A 490 -20.43 22.47 2.63
C LYS A 490 -20.47 21.13 1.89
N ALA A 491 -19.96 20.06 2.52
CA ALA A 491 -19.94 18.73 1.94
C ALA A 491 -21.28 17.98 2.07
N LEU A 492 -21.92 18.09 3.23
CA LEU A 492 -23.16 17.39 3.59
C LEU A 492 -24.12 18.34 4.31
N PRO A 493 -24.85 19.21 3.58
CA PRO A 493 -25.81 20.13 4.18
C PRO A 493 -26.86 19.39 5.05
N GLU A 494 -27.19 19.97 6.21
CA GLU A 494 -28.22 19.49 7.15
C GLU A 494 -27.95 18.12 7.79
N PHE A 495 -26.82 17.48 7.47
CA PHE A 495 -26.51 16.13 7.96
C PHE A 495 -26.47 16.06 9.48
N LEU A 496 -25.84 17.04 10.14
CA LEU A 496 -25.69 17.08 11.59
C LEU A 496 -27.01 17.35 12.34
N MET A 497 -27.98 17.95 11.65
CA MET A 497 -29.29 18.31 12.22
C MET A 497 -30.37 17.28 11.96
N THR A 498 -30.10 16.31 11.07
CA THR A 498 -31.05 15.25 10.76
C THR A 498 -31.32 14.42 12.02
N PRO A 499 -32.58 14.30 12.48
CA PRO A 499 -32.91 13.45 13.62
C PRO A 499 -32.55 11.99 13.36
N VAL A 500 -32.01 11.32 14.38
CA VAL A 500 -31.59 9.91 14.29
C VAL A 500 -32.59 9.05 15.04
N MET A 501 -33.26 8.16 14.31
CA MET A 501 -34.18 7.19 14.89
C MET A 501 -33.40 5.98 15.42
N MET A 502 -33.89 5.31 16.47
CA MET A 502 -33.23 4.11 17.00
C MET A 502 -33.17 2.94 16.00
N SER A 503 -34.01 2.95 14.98
CA SER A 503 -33.96 1.99 13.87
C SER A 503 -32.86 2.28 12.83
N ASP A 504 -32.26 3.47 12.86
CA ASP A 504 -31.10 3.83 12.04
C ASP A 504 -29.81 3.48 12.79
N HIS A 505 -29.42 2.21 12.70
CA HIS A 505 -28.23 1.69 13.38
C HIS A 505 -26.96 2.50 13.06
N ASP A 506 -26.76 2.89 11.80
CA ASP A 506 -25.57 3.66 11.40
C ASP A 506 -25.61 5.08 11.95
N GLY A 507 -26.77 5.74 11.90
CA GLY A 507 -26.95 7.06 12.50
C GLY A 507 -26.71 7.03 14.02
N VAL A 508 -27.20 6.00 14.72
CA VAL A 508 -27.04 5.85 16.17
C VAL A 508 -25.57 5.67 16.57
N LEU A 509 -24.84 4.78 15.90
CA LEU A 509 -23.41 4.62 16.14
C LEU A 509 -22.63 5.88 15.75
N HIS A 510 -23.04 6.55 14.67
CA HIS A 510 -22.41 7.80 14.25
C HIS A 510 -22.54 8.91 15.30
N CYS A 511 -23.64 8.95 16.05
CA CYS A 511 -23.81 9.87 17.17
C CYS A 511 -22.73 9.71 18.24
N ALA A 512 -22.15 8.51 18.42
CA ALA A 512 -21.02 8.31 19.33
C ALA A 512 -19.70 8.83 18.75
N VAL A 513 -19.50 8.73 17.43
CA VAL A 513 -18.20 9.02 16.78
C VAL A 513 -18.06 10.46 16.31
N ARG A 514 -19.13 11.12 15.87
CA ARG A 514 -19.07 12.38 15.10
C ARG A 514 -18.31 13.53 15.79
N LYS A 515 -18.40 13.63 17.13
CA LYS A 515 -17.66 14.63 17.90
C LYS A 515 -16.17 14.32 17.92
N ALA A 516 -15.79 13.04 17.94
CA ALA A 516 -14.38 12.64 17.88
C ALA A 516 -13.74 13.04 16.54
N ILE A 517 -14.48 12.93 15.43
CA ILE A 517 -14.01 13.38 14.10
C ILE A 517 -13.61 14.86 14.14
N ARG A 518 -14.43 15.69 14.79
CA ARG A 518 -14.17 17.12 14.97
C ARG A 518 -13.09 17.41 16.00
N ALA A 519 -13.06 16.65 17.10
CA ALA A 519 -12.06 16.74 18.15
C ALA A 519 -10.63 16.54 17.66
N TYR A 520 -10.43 15.56 16.79
CA TYR A 520 -9.17 15.40 16.08
C TYR A 520 -8.78 16.67 15.33
N ARG A 521 -9.72 17.28 14.61
CA ARG A 521 -9.42 18.40 13.72
C ARG A 521 -9.13 19.68 14.47
N TYR A 522 -9.98 20.07 15.42
CA TYR A 522 -9.73 21.32 16.16
C TYR A 522 -8.45 21.23 16.98
N ALA A 523 -8.14 20.06 17.57
CA ALA A 523 -6.94 19.90 18.39
C ALA A 523 -5.68 19.94 17.53
N ARG A 524 -5.74 19.36 16.33
CA ARG A 524 -4.66 19.45 15.36
C ARG A 524 -4.43 20.89 14.91
N ASP A 525 -5.50 21.60 14.54
CA ASP A 525 -5.39 22.94 13.97
C ASP A 525 -5.03 24.02 15.02
N SER A 526 -5.22 23.76 16.33
CA SER A 526 -4.86 24.69 17.41
C SER A 526 -3.43 24.55 17.92
N THR A 527 -2.71 23.49 17.56
CA THR A 527 -1.33 23.23 18.03
C THR A 527 -0.32 24.30 17.66
N GLU A 528 -0.51 25.08 16.60
CA GLU A 528 0.45 26.16 16.29
C GLU A 528 0.28 27.40 17.19
N PHE A 529 -0.63 27.34 18.16
CA PHE A 529 -1.09 28.50 18.94
C PHE A 529 -1.11 28.20 20.44
N GLY A 530 0.02 28.36 21.12
CA GLY A 530 0.08 28.37 22.58
C GLY A 530 1.07 27.38 23.17
N ALA A 531 0.71 26.80 24.32
CA ALA A 531 1.58 26.00 25.17
C ALA A 531 1.40 24.50 24.91
N ASP A 532 2.01 24.00 23.83
CA ASP A 532 1.72 22.67 23.28
C ASP A 532 1.99 21.52 24.25
N ASP A 533 3.11 21.55 24.98
CA ASP A 533 3.46 20.50 25.94
C ASP A 533 2.45 20.44 27.11
N VAL A 534 2.00 21.60 27.58
CA VAL A 534 1.02 21.71 28.69
C VAL A 534 -0.33 21.16 28.23
N VAL A 535 -0.74 21.51 27.01
CA VAL A 535 -2.01 21.04 26.45
C VAL A 535 -1.98 19.53 26.19
N GLU A 536 -0.84 18.97 25.74
CA GLU A 536 -0.70 17.52 25.58
C GLU A 536 -0.86 16.79 26.92
N GLU A 537 -0.24 17.31 27.98
CA GLU A 537 -0.34 16.75 29.33
C GLU A 537 -1.80 16.79 29.82
N GLU A 538 -2.50 17.90 29.63
CA GLU A 538 -3.91 18.05 30.00
C GLU A 538 -4.83 17.11 29.20
N PHE A 539 -4.62 16.97 27.89
CA PHE A 539 -5.37 16.01 27.07
C PHE A 539 -5.08 14.55 27.47
N SER A 540 -3.85 14.24 27.87
CA SER A 540 -3.48 12.92 28.38
C SER A 540 -4.20 12.61 29.70
N LYS A 541 -4.20 13.56 30.65
CA LYS A 541 -4.96 13.44 31.92
C LYS A 541 -6.46 13.27 31.66
N TYR A 542 -7.01 14.08 30.75
CA TYR A 542 -8.44 14.02 30.41
C TYR A 542 -8.83 12.68 29.81
N LEU A 543 -7.99 12.10 28.95
CA LEU A 543 -8.20 10.76 28.40
C LEU A 543 -8.23 9.71 29.52
N ILE A 544 -7.24 9.73 30.42
CA ILE A 544 -7.17 8.80 31.54
C ILE A 544 -8.43 8.90 32.42
N SER A 545 -8.78 10.13 32.85
CA SER A 545 -9.96 10.35 33.72
C SER A 545 -11.27 9.96 33.04
N THR A 546 -11.37 10.19 31.73
CA THR A 546 -12.55 9.83 30.93
C THR A 546 -12.71 8.31 30.87
N PHE A 547 -11.62 7.59 30.62
CA PHE A 547 -11.65 6.13 30.55
C PHE A 547 -12.03 5.51 31.90
N ASP A 548 -11.46 6.00 33.01
CA ASP A 548 -11.79 5.51 34.36
C ASP A 548 -13.26 5.77 34.72
N SER A 549 -13.74 6.99 34.49
CA SER A 549 -15.10 7.40 34.81
C SER A 549 -16.12 6.65 33.95
N ALA A 550 -15.86 6.52 32.65
CA ALA A 550 -16.77 5.88 31.72
C ALA A 550 -16.85 4.37 31.91
N THR A 551 -15.73 3.70 32.22
CA THR A 551 -15.74 2.27 32.59
C THR A 551 -16.49 2.03 33.91
N THR A 552 -16.33 2.93 34.90
CA THR A 552 -17.06 2.86 36.17
C THR A 552 -18.56 3.00 35.96
N ALA A 553 -18.99 3.99 35.19
CA ALA A 553 -20.41 4.21 34.87
C ALA A 553 -21.01 3.01 34.12
N LEU A 554 -20.30 2.45 33.14
CA LEU A 554 -20.77 1.27 32.42
C LEU A 554 -20.89 0.05 33.34
N LYS A 555 -19.95 -0.15 34.27
CA LYS A 555 -20.03 -1.26 35.24
C LYS A 555 -21.29 -1.13 36.10
N GLN A 556 -21.58 0.06 36.62
CA GLN A 556 -22.79 0.31 37.40
C GLN A 556 -24.06 0.07 36.58
N ALA A 557 -24.07 0.50 35.31
CA ALA A 557 -25.20 0.27 34.41
C ALA A 557 -25.41 -1.23 34.12
N LYS A 558 -24.34 -2.02 33.98
CA LYS A 558 -24.43 -3.48 33.82
C LYS A 558 -25.00 -4.15 35.06
N GLU A 559 -24.57 -3.73 36.25
CA GLU A 559 -25.08 -4.26 37.52
C GLU A 559 -26.57 -3.94 37.70
N ALA A 560 -27.00 -2.72 37.35
CA ALA A 560 -28.41 -2.32 37.38
C ALA A 560 -29.24 -3.10 36.34
N HIS A 561 -28.69 -3.30 35.14
CA HIS A 561 -29.34 -4.09 34.09
C HIS A 561 -29.54 -5.55 34.50
N ALA A 562 -28.55 -6.18 35.15
CA ALA A 562 -28.68 -7.55 35.64
C ALA A 562 -29.81 -7.75 36.67
N GLN A 563 -30.25 -6.68 37.34
CA GLN A 563 -31.33 -6.71 38.33
C GLN A 563 -32.71 -6.37 37.73
N SER A 564 -32.76 -5.57 36.66
CA SER A 564 -33.99 -4.92 36.20
C SER A 564 -34.28 -5.09 34.70
N GLU A 565 -33.38 -5.71 33.94
CA GLU A 565 -33.42 -5.85 32.47
C GLU A 565 -33.62 -4.49 31.75
N ASN A 566 -33.20 -3.39 32.37
CA ASN A 566 -33.36 -2.04 31.83
C ASN A 566 -32.32 -1.78 30.73
N PHE A 567 -32.65 -2.19 29.50
CA PHE A 567 -31.80 -1.99 28.31
C PHE A 567 -31.54 -0.52 27.96
N PRO A 568 -32.53 0.41 28.00
CA PRO A 568 -32.29 1.82 27.70
C PRO A 568 -31.17 2.45 28.52
N VAL A 569 -31.16 2.25 29.84
CA VAL A 569 -30.12 2.82 30.72
C VAL A 569 -28.73 2.24 30.42
N LEU A 570 -28.65 0.93 30.16
CA LEU A 570 -27.38 0.32 29.79
C LEU A 570 -26.88 0.80 28.42
N PHE A 571 -27.80 0.97 27.46
CA PHE A 571 -27.47 1.50 26.14
C PHE A 571 -26.95 2.94 26.23
N GLU A 572 -27.63 3.82 26.96
CA GLU A 572 -27.19 5.21 27.18
C GLU A 572 -25.80 5.27 27.82
N ALA A 573 -25.55 4.44 28.85
CA ALA A 573 -24.25 4.37 29.50
C ALA A 573 -23.14 3.85 28.56
N ALA A 574 -23.44 2.81 27.75
CA ALA A 574 -22.50 2.25 26.80
C ALA A 574 -22.18 3.21 25.65
N HIS A 575 -23.20 3.85 25.08
CA HIS A 575 -23.08 4.85 24.01
C HIS A 575 -22.30 6.08 24.48
N GLY A 576 -22.65 6.62 25.65
CA GLY A 576 -21.94 7.74 26.28
C GLY A 576 -20.48 7.40 26.58
N MET A 577 -20.20 6.19 27.09
CA MET A 577 -18.84 5.70 27.30
C MET A 577 -18.04 5.69 26.00
N ALA A 578 -18.58 5.07 24.95
CA ALA A 578 -17.92 5.01 23.65
C ALA A 578 -17.64 6.42 23.10
N SER A 579 -18.63 7.32 23.17
CA SER A 579 -18.48 8.70 22.68
C SER A 579 -17.38 9.46 23.41
N ASN A 580 -17.38 9.43 24.75
CA ASN A 580 -16.40 10.17 25.55
C ASN A 580 -14.97 9.62 25.35
N MET A 581 -14.82 8.29 25.28
CA MET A 581 -13.52 7.66 25.00
C MET A 581 -13.00 8.04 23.61
N LEU A 582 -13.85 8.03 22.59
CA LEU A 582 -13.48 8.42 21.24
C LEU A 582 -13.08 9.91 21.15
N ILE A 583 -13.86 10.80 21.77
CA ILE A 583 -13.60 12.25 21.77
C ILE A 583 -12.24 12.55 22.43
N SER A 584 -12.00 12.02 23.62
CA SER A 584 -10.76 12.24 24.35
C SER A 584 -9.53 11.65 23.65
N ALA A 585 -9.66 10.44 23.07
CA ALA A 585 -8.62 9.84 22.24
C ALA A 585 -8.32 10.67 20.99
N ALA A 586 -9.35 11.06 20.23
CA ALA A 586 -9.20 11.85 19.02
C ALA A 586 -8.56 13.21 19.29
N ARG A 587 -8.88 13.85 20.41
CA ARG A 587 -8.28 15.13 20.82
C ARG A 587 -6.77 15.01 21.03
N LEU A 588 -6.34 14.02 21.82
CA LEU A 588 -4.91 13.78 22.05
C LEU A 588 -4.17 13.41 20.76
N ILE A 589 -4.76 12.53 19.93
CA ILE A 589 -4.20 12.16 18.62
C ILE A 589 -4.05 13.41 17.73
N GLY A 590 -5.11 14.23 17.63
CA GLY A 590 -5.12 15.43 16.82
C GLY A 590 -4.03 16.40 17.21
N HIS A 591 -3.91 16.70 18.52
CA HIS A 591 -2.87 17.54 19.08
C HIS A 591 -1.46 17.03 18.74
N ARG A 592 -1.19 15.74 18.99
CA ARG A 592 0.11 15.13 18.67
C ARG A 592 0.44 15.17 17.18
N HIS A 593 -0.54 14.92 16.32
CA HIS A 593 -0.36 15.04 14.88
C HIS A 593 -0.08 16.46 14.42
N GLY A 594 -0.68 17.46 15.07
CA GLY A 594 -0.39 18.88 14.81
C GLY A 594 1.06 19.24 15.12
N MET A 595 1.61 18.66 16.20
CA MET A 595 3.04 18.75 16.53
C MET A 595 3.97 17.87 15.67
N GLY A 596 3.43 17.17 14.66
CA GLY A 596 4.21 16.24 13.83
C GLY A 596 4.55 14.90 14.50
N GLN A 597 3.97 14.60 15.66
CA GLN A 597 4.17 13.35 16.39
C GLN A 597 3.09 12.32 16.02
N LEU A 598 3.35 11.50 15.00
CA LEU A 598 2.36 10.58 14.43
C LEU A 598 2.07 9.31 15.26
N GLY A 599 2.96 8.92 16.17
CA GLY A 599 2.78 7.75 17.03
C GLY A 599 2.05 8.08 18.33
N PHE A 600 1.24 7.15 18.83
CA PHE A 600 0.65 7.26 20.16
C PHE A 600 1.69 6.98 21.26
N PRO A 601 1.60 7.58 22.45
CA PRO A 601 2.53 7.31 23.54
C PRO A 601 2.56 5.83 23.94
N GLY A 602 3.77 5.28 24.14
CA GLY A 602 3.98 3.89 24.50
C GLY A 602 3.67 3.59 25.98
N ALA A 603 3.74 2.31 26.35
CA ALA A 603 3.39 1.81 27.68
C ALA A 603 4.29 2.35 28.82
N GLU A 604 5.40 3.01 28.50
CA GLU A 604 6.27 3.75 29.41
C GLU A 604 5.64 5.05 29.93
N THR A 605 4.65 5.59 29.21
CA THR A 605 3.88 6.77 29.65
C THR A 605 2.62 6.35 30.41
N GLU A 606 2.11 7.22 31.27
CA GLU A 606 0.89 6.93 32.04
C GLU A 606 -0.32 6.66 31.11
N VAL A 607 -0.50 7.50 30.08
CA VAL A 607 -1.59 7.35 29.11
C VAL A 607 -1.43 6.07 28.29
N GLY A 608 -0.22 5.72 27.86
CA GLY A 608 0.02 4.47 27.12
C GLY A 608 -0.16 3.23 27.98
N ALA A 609 0.20 3.27 29.27
CA ALA A 609 -0.07 2.19 30.23
C ALA A 609 -1.58 1.97 30.45
N VAL A 610 -2.36 3.05 30.55
CA VAL A 610 -3.82 3.02 30.63
C VAL A 610 -4.44 2.38 29.38
N MET A 611 -3.92 2.69 28.20
CA MET A 611 -4.34 2.07 26.94
C MET A 611 -3.97 0.59 26.85
N ALA A 612 -2.76 0.23 27.29
CA ALA A 612 -2.27 -1.15 27.30
C ALA A 612 -3.08 -2.05 28.25
N SER A 613 -3.37 -1.57 29.47
CA SER A 613 -4.18 -2.30 30.46
C SER A 613 -5.58 -2.65 29.97
N ARG A 614 -6.08 -1.92 28.96
CA ARG A 614 -7.41 -2.07 28.36
C ARG A 614 -7.40 -2.75 27.00
N GLN A 615 -6.24 -3.22 26.53
CA GLN A 615 -6.08 -3.87 25.22
C GLN A 615 -6.51 -2.97 24.05
N LEU A 616 -6.24 -1.67 24.17
CA LEU A 616 -6.61 -0.65 23.18
C LEU A 616 -5.40 0.03 22.51
N THR A 617 -4.17 -0.44 22.79
CA THR A 617 -2.93 0.10 22.19
C THR A 617 -2.93 -0.01 20.66
N ASN A 618 -3.26 -1.18 20.10
CA ASN A 618 -3.30 -1.32 18.64
C ASN A 618 -4.49 -0.56 18.04
N TRP A 619 -5.63 -0.55 18.73
CA TRP A 619 -6.83 0.16 18.30
C TRP A 619 -6.58 1.67 18.14
N ILE A 620 -5.86 2.30 19.07
CA ILE A 620 -5.66 3.75 19.01
C ILE A 620 -4.77 4.16 17.83
N GLU A 621 -3.80 3.32 17.46
CA GLU A 621 -3.01 3.49 16.23
C GLU A 621 -3.89 3.36 14.96
N VAL A 622 -4.79 2.37 14.94
CA VAL A 622 -5.76 2.21 13.85
C VAL A 622 -6.69 3.41 13.75
N PHE A 623 -7.24 3.87 14.88
CA PHE A 623 -8.12 5.03 14.94
C PHE A 623 -7.41 6.32 14.51
N SER A 624 -6.16 6.49 14.91
CA SER A 624 -5.31 7.61 14.49
C SER A 624 -5.15 7.67 12.97
N LYS A 625 -4.80 6.54 12.34
CA LYS A 625 -4.63 6.43 10.88
C LYS A 625 -5.94 6.66 10.13
N ASP A 626 -7.05 6.11 10.63
CA ASP A 626 -8.36 6.29 10.02
C ASP A 626 -8.86 7.74 10.09
N LEU A 627 -8.65 8.43 11.22
CA LEU A 627 -8.93 9.87 11.35
C LEU A 627 -8.05 10.70 10.40
N GLN A 628 -6.76 10.38 10.30
CA GLN A 628 -5.84 11.08 9.39
C GLN A 628 -6.28 10.92 7.94
N ARG A 629 -6.56 9.68 7.49
CA ARG A 629 -7.04 9.39 6.13
C ARG A 629 -8.39 10.04 5.86
N PHE A 630 -9.30 10.04 6.83
CA PHE A 630 -10.60 10.71 6.71
C PHE A 630 -10.41 12.20 6.36
N TRP A 631 -9.53 12.90 7.07
CA TRP A 631 -9.29 14.33 6.86
C TRP A 631 -8.42 14.68 5.64
N GLN A 632 -7.79 13.68 5.00
CA GLN A 632 -7.09 13.83 3.72
C GLN A 632 -8.03 13.76 2.50
N LYS A 633 -9.27 13.31 2.66
CA LYS A 633 -10.26 13.28 1.58
C LYS A 633 -10.72 14.70 1.23
N ASP A 634 -10.85 14.99 -0.07
CA ASP A 634 -11.33 16.30 -0.58
C ASP A 634 -12.84 16.48 -0.38
N GLN A 635 -13.59 15.38 -0.48
CA GLN A 635 -15.04 15.35 -0.34
C GLN A 635 -15.46 14.10 0.44
N TRP A 636 -16.58 14.21 1.15
CA TRP A 636 -17.13 13.13 1.94
C TRP A 636 -18.59 12.85 1.55
N THR A 637 -18.94 11.59 1.60
CA THR A 637 -20.31 11.09 1.59
C THR A 637 -20.72 10.69 3.02
N ARG A 638 -22.02 10.49 3.26
CA ARG A 638 -22.48 9.94 4.56
C ARG A 638 -21.83 8.59 4.89
N LYS A 639 -21.53 7.77 3.89
CA LYS A 639 -20.86 6.47 4.07
C LYS A 639 -19.45 6.64 4.64
N ASP A 640 -18.73 7.70 4.27
CA ASP A 640 -17.39 7.97 4.80
C ASP A 640 -17.44 8.27 6.31
N PHE A 641 -18.47 8.98 6.77
CA PHE A 641 -18.69 9.23 8.21
C PHE A 641 -19.11 7.96 8.95
N TYR A 642 -20.00 7.16 8.36
CA TYR A 642 -20.48 5.92 8.97
C TYR A 642 -19.41 4.81 8.98
N ALA A 643 -18.43 4.85 8.07
CA ALA A 643 -17.33 3.90 8.07
C ALA A 643 -16.53 3.93 9.40
N LEU A 644 -16.46 5.09 10.07
CA LEU A 644 -15.78 5.24 11.35
C LEU A 644 -16.58 4.68 12.54
N ASN A 645 -17.84 4.25 12.35
CA ASN A 645 -18.68 3.65 13.40
C ASN A 645 -18.05 2.41 14.04
N ILE A 646 -17.23 1.69 13.28
CA ILE A 646 -16.50 0.51 13.75
C ILE A 646 -15.57 0.81 14.93
N HIS A 647 -15.10 2.05 15.11
CA HIS A 647 -14.32 2.43 16.29
C HIS A 647 -15.19 2.52 17.55
N ALA A 648 -16.44 2.98 17.43
CA ALA A 648 -17.39 2.92 18.54
C ALA A 648 -17.70 1.47 18.90
N GLU A 649 -17.97 0.62 17.90
CA GLU A 649 -18.16 -0.81 18.14
C GLU A 649 -16.94 -1.44 18.82
N ARG A 650 -15.72 -1.14 18.37
CA ARG A 650 -14.50 -1.72 18.94
C ARG A 650 -14.25 -1.35 20.40
N VAL A 651 -14.56 -0.11 20.78
CA VAL A 651 -14.49 0.34 22.18
C VAL A 651 -15.56 -0.36 23.03
N LEU A 652 -16.76 -0.58 22.48
CA LEU A 652 -17.81 -1.37 23.14
C LEU A 652 -17.38 -2.83 23.32
N TRP A 653 -16.78 -3.47 22.30
CA TRP A 653 -16.30 -4.84 22.36
C TRP A 653 -15.24 -5.03 23.44
N ALA A 654 -14.30 -4.08 23.58
CA ALA A 654 -13.30 -4.09 24.65
C ALA A 654 -13.92 -4.11 26.05
N ASN A 655 -15.12 -3.55 26.17
CA ASN A 655 -15.90 -3.50 27.40
C ASN A 655 -17.00 -4.57 27.43
N GLY A 656 -16.96 -5.59 26.56
CA GLY A 656 -17.92 -6.70 26.56
C GLY A 656 -19.37 -6.29 26.26
N ILE A 657 -19.55 -5.24 25.44
CA ILE A 657 -20.83 -4.87 24.85
C ILE A 657 -20.75 -5.13 23.35
N VAL A 658 -21.75 -5.82 22.81
CA VAL A 658 -21.85 -6.13 21.39
C VAL A 658 -23.18 -5.61 20.85
N LEU A 659 -23.14 -4.89 19.73
CA LEU A 659 -24.31 -4.35 19.04
C LEU A 659 -24.42 -4.96 17.65
N TRP A 660 -25.63 -5.34 17.24
CA TRP A 660 -25.89 -5.77 15.86
C TRP A 660 -27.32 -5.45 15.43
N ARG A 661 -27.60 -5.62 14.14
CA ARG A 661 -28.93 -5.39 13.57
C ARG A 661 -29.76 -6.66 13.65
N GLU A 662 -31.02 -6.53 14.03
CA GLU A 662 -31.93 -7.67 14.01
C GLU A 662 -32.11 -8.20 12.58
N PRO A 663 -31.94 -9.51 12.32
CA PRO A 663 -32.00 -10.10 10.98
C PRO A 663 -33.35 -9.96 10.26
N ASN A 664 -34.42 -9.65 10.98
CA ASN A 664 -35.79 -9.58 10.44
C ASN A 664 -36.09 -8.31 9.61
N GLY A 665 -35.11 -7.41 9.45
CA GLY A 665 -35.25 -6.20 8.64
C GLY A 665 -36.04 -5.05 9.29
N GLN A 666 -36.42 -5.16 10.57
CA GLN A 666 -37.11 -4.08 11.28
C GLN A 666 -36.17 -2.96 11.78
N GLY A 667 -34.85 -3.12 11.62
CA GLY A 667 -33.85 -2.13 12.01
C GLY A 667 -33.60 -2.06 13.52
N THR A 668 -34.21 -2.94 14.32
CA THR A 668 -34.00 -3.01 15.77
C THR A 668 -32.53 -3.32 16.07
N MET A 669 -31.91 -2.52 16.95
CA MET A 669 -30.57 -2.80 17.46
C MET A 669 -30.64 -3.80 18.60
N ILE A 670 -29.89 -4.90 18.49
CA ILE A 670 -29.76 -5.87 19.57
C ILE A 670 -28.46 -5.58 20.30
N MET A 671 -28.53 -5.53 21.63
CA MET A 671 -27.37 -5.40 22.51
C MET A 671 -27.19 -6.65 23.36
N ALA A 672 -26.01 -7.26 23.30
CA ALA A 672 -25.61 -8.29 24.26
C ALA A 672 -24.52 -7.78 25.20
N ALA A 673 -24.70 -8.13 26.47
CA ALA A 673 -23.72 -7.95 27.54
C ALA A 673 -23.47 -9.31 28.22
N PRO A 674 -22.71 -10.23 27.60
CA PRO A 674 -22.49 -11.55 28.17
C PRO A 674 -21.89 -11.45 29.57
N HIS A 675 -22.43 -12.24 30.52
CA HIS A 675 -22.09 -12.18 31.94
C HIS A 675 -20.61 -12.54 32.25
N ASN A 676 -19.86 -13.07 31.29
CA ASN A 676 -18.42 -13.32 31.40
C ASN A 676 -17.68 -12.67 30.24
N ALA A 677 -16.84 -11.66 30.54
CA ALA A 677 -15.97 -11.00 29.55
C ALA A 677 -14.93 -11.94 28.90
N ALA A 678 -14.76 -13.16 29.44
CA ALA A 678 -13.81 -14.15 28.95
C ALA A 678 -14.20 -14.81 27.61
N SER A 679 -15.47 -14.77 27.19
CA SER A 679 -15.94 -15.48 25.99
C SER A 679 -15.85 -14.67 24.68
N LEU A 680 -15.45 -13.40 24.72
CA LEU A 680 -15.27 -12.54 23.54
C LEU A 680 -13.81 -12.11 23.32
N GLN A 681 -12.88 -12.57 24.17
CA GLN A 681 -11.45 -12.38 23.94
C GLN A 681 -11.01 -13.29 22.80
N LEU A 682 -11.15 -12.81 21.56
CA LEU A 682 -10.38 -13.31 20.43
C LEU A 682 -8.90 -12.99 20.72
N GLN A 683 -8.22 -13.86 21.46
CA GLN A 683 -6.77 -13.78 21.55
C GLN A 683 -6.18 -14.12 20.16
N PRO A 684 -5.18 -13.35 19.70
CA PRO A 684 -4.59 -13.51 18.37
C PRO A 684 -3.85 -14.83 18.18
#